data_AF-A0A7K0EJV0-F1
#
_entry.id   AF-A0A7K0EJV0-F1
#
_cell.length_a   1.000
_cell.length_b   1.000
_cell.length_c   1.000
_cell.angle_alpha   90.00
_cell.angle_beta   90.00
_cell.angle_gamma   90.00
#
_symmetry.space_group_name_H-M   'P 1'
#
loop_
_entity.id
_entity.type
_entity.pdbx_description
1 polymer ?
#
loop_
_entity_poly.entity_id
_entity_poly.type
_entity_poly.pdbx_seq_one_letter_code
_entity_poly.pdbx_strand_id
1 'polypeptide(L)'
;MNPFYTPGKSVYFYLIWFSLFRTISLNAQPIAIASADYQVDNNLKLIICNKIPAIPTTAQPVTLIFDKNYSYAATGAAFQLGKEYSLSSSSGTYKLFFTSFPIFIFNTNGVAISNDDNRTKGTVSISDGNSPSFSASMGIRIRGNTSRLYPKKSYNMELWKDPNGNEELEKSLFGMREDSKWLFLAMYNEPLRVNNSTAWAIWLKMHQLYYTAQEPGALAGIRTRYCDVFVNNSYNGVYLITEDLDRKQLKLKKTKDNGDMRGELYKSGAKTDATAFTSVFNNNALLPYDNNSATWSGYEMDYPKLPYWNNLFGLVSFITKSSDSDFRNQVGGKFKVDNLIDVFLFLNAIGATEDNFGNNQFFARYKENEPYMLLPWDFDISMGNISGKMDGLAEAIRTNGFFYRLMTLNPNGFKSKMRKRWFALRQGELATVNFKKNFTDNTSLLTNEGAYIREELRWPSTMRLQEQSAIGSWIDSRLAFLDQYFGEFPEQDASAVEVTLPRFSGQISGSEKALLWTTSFEKDASRFEVEFSSNGSTFTKVGQVAASGTSSSEKTYNFTHPDASAPVFYRLKIFNKEELFKYSNVIVLGGCPTPPAAPTISASLTAVNLKQSTVLKATGCANTVVWNTGQTGSQITASPTSTTVYQATCRQSIGCESSPSAPVTVTMPIAAEGFLNTATCTTISGWAWDANRPNTPVMVELLDGPTVIASSIAPIYRLDLKTAGKGNGLHAYDFAPPKILFDNKPHVLTARVQGTTAALKTGSKTITCALTNSAPQAPELVSMTAMINTAFSWTLPMFFDVDYGTVLYSLSGLPAGLSFAPVTREITGTPTVSGTFSLTYSANDGQTTTPAYVSLVVGLNTFNLVNQPPVAPAVSPLAATVSSAFTATLPVFTDTDPLTYALAGLPGNLGFNPANRQITGTPTTSGTFSLTYTASDGQSTTPVFISLVVSNTAVVNQAPQAPSVAPLSATVNAAFSTTLPVFTDTDPLTYALSSLPNALTFNASTRQLTGTPTVSGAFSLTYSATDTQSASNFVVVSLTISPAVSEPPPMTVTGNFEGYLDKVECGSIRGWVWDRNKPNTAFTVEFFANGSSIGTAKADIFRQDLKDAGKGNGSHVYTFPTPASVKTGTTYQISAKVQNSNYVLSWSPKTLNCPVGSRLNGEDDAENASGLTVWPNPSNGTFEIHYDLKDGKSGELSIIDASGRDWYRKSVGGEGPQRQRVSLAGADGIFLIQLRQGKTVQNKKIVINQ
;
A
#
# COMPACT_ATOMS: atom_id res chain seq x y z
N MET A 1 -38.72 -99.79 -31.67
CA MET A 1 -40.16 -100.14 -31.74
C MET A 1 -40.71 -100.11 -30.32
N ASN A 2 -41.85 -99.45 -30.14
CA ASN A 2 -42.85 -99.63 -29.08
C ASN A 2 -43.03 -101.13 -28.66
N PRO A 3 -43.71 -101.52 -27.55
CA PRO A 3 -44.28 -100.72 -26.44
C PRO A 3 -44.43 -101.44 -25.03
N PHE A 4 -45.17 -100.78 -24.11
CA PHE A 4 -46.13 -101.23 -23.07
C PHE A 4 -45.73 -102.10 -21.84
N TYR A 5 -45.42 -101.39 -20.74
CA TYR A 5 -46.11 -101.24 -19.42
C TYR A 5 -46.74 -102.38 -18.56
N THR A 6 -46.37 -102.29 -17.26
CA THR A 6 -46.92 -102.73 -15.93
C THR A 6 -46.19 -103.92 -15.24
N PRO A 7 -46.23 -104.10 -13.88
CA PRO A 7 -46.51 -103.20 -12.72
C PRO A 7 -45.59 -103.41 -11.45
N GLY A 8 -45.78 -102.61 -10.38
CA GLY A 8 -45.74 -103.15 -8.98
C GLY A 8 -44.96 -102.44 -7.82
N LYS A 9 -45.72 -101.95 -6.82
CA LYS A 9 -45.55 -101.92 -5.32
C LYS A 9 -44.48 -101.08 -4.55
N SER A 10 -45.03 -100.22 -3.66
CA SER A 10 -44.88 -100.13 -2.16
C SER A 10 -43.98 -99.11 -1.43
N VAL A 11 -44.61 -98.54 -0.38
CA VAL A 11 -44.15 -98.04 0.95
C VAL A 11 -44.11 -96.51 1.20
N TYR A 12 -44.68 -96.16 2.37
CA TYR A 12 -45.04 -94.88 2.99
C TYR A 12 -43.97 -93.77 3.02
N PHE A 13 -44.40 -92.51 2.82
CA PHE A 13 -44.07 -91.34 3.68
C PHE A 13 -45.10 -90.22 3.44
N TYR A 14 -45.72 -89.72 4.52
CA TYR A 14 -46.64 -88.58 4.49
C TYR A 14 -45.85 -87.27 4.35
N LEU A 15 -46.15 -86.50 3.30
CA LEU A 15 -45.68 -85.13 3.07
C LEU A 15 -46.90 -84.23 2.96
N ILE A 16 -47.05 -83.24 3.84
CA ILE A 16 -47.93 -82.11 3.65
C ILE A 16 -47.13 -80.81 3.83
N TRP A 17 -47.26 -79.99 2.79
CA TRP A 17 -46.85 -78.61 2.55
C TRP A 17 -46.50 -77.69 3.73
N PHE A 18 -45.36 -76.99 3.58
CA PHE A 18 -45.21 -75.56 3.91
C PHE A 18 -44.31 -74.89 2.85
N SER A 19 -44.68 -73.67 2.47
CA SER A 19 -44.08 -72.82 1.45
C SER A 19 -42.65 -72.36 1.77
N LEU A 20 -41.71 -72.57 0.85
CA LEU A 20 -40.36 -72.02 0.89
C LEU A 20 -40.25 -70.82 -0.07
N PHE A 21 -40.37 -69.60 0.48
CA PHE A 21 -39.82 -68.40 -0.16
C PHE A 21 -38.28 -68.56 -0.19
N ARG A 22 -37.69 -68.76 -1.37
CA ARG A 22 -36.24 -68.58 -1.55
C ARG A 22 -35.95 -67.08 -1.58
N THR A 23 -35.46 -66.53 -0.48
CA THR A 23 -34.77 -65.24 -0.47
C THR A 23 -33.44 -65.38 -1.23
N ILE A 24 -33.33 -64.74 -2.39
CA ILE A 24 -32.04 -64.52 -3.05
C ILE A 24 -31.31 -63.47 -2.21
N SER A 25 -30.32 -63.89 -1.41
CA SER A 25 -29.40 -62.95 -0.74
C SER A 25 -28.50 -62.32 -1.79
N LEU A 26 -28.79 -61.07 -2.18
CA LEU A 26 -27.85 -60.20 -2.87
C LEU A 26 -26.65 -59.96 -1.93
N ASN A 27 -25.54 -60.66 -2.15
CA ASN A 27 -24.32 -60.43 -1.39
C ASN A 27 -23.78 -59.03 -1.73
N ALA A 28 -23.70 -58.16 -0.72
CA ALA A 28 -23.09 -56.84 -0.85
C ALA A 28 -21.62 -57.00 -1.28
N GLN A 29 -21.21 -56.35 -2.38
CA GLN A 29 -19.82 -56.39 -2.81
C GLN A 29 -18.96 -55.58 -1.83
N PRO A 30 -17.91 -56.18 -1.22
CA PRO A 30 -16.99 -55.46 -0.36
C PRO A 30 -16.02 -54.60 -1.19
N ILE A 31 -15.86 -53.34 -0.82
CA ILE A 31 -14.90 -52.41 -1.41
C ILE A 31 -13.92 -51.98 -0.31
N ALA A 32 -12.67 -52.44 -0.41
CA ALA A 32 -11.61 -52.05 0.52
C ALA A 32 -11.07 -50.66 0.16
N ILE A 33 -10.99 -49.80 1.17
CA ILE A 33 -10.37 -48.48 1.07
C ILE A 33 -8.95 -48.58 1.61
N ALA A 34 -7.98 -48.01 0.89
CA ALA A 34 -6.59 -48.04 1.34
C ALA A 34 -6.46 -47.28 2.67
N SER A 35 -5.75 -47.84 3.64
CA SER A 35 -5.52 -47.22 4.97
C SER A 35 -4.83 -45.85 4.90
N ALA A 36 -4.19 -45.55 3.79
CA ALA A 36 -3.60 -44.25 3.49
C ALA A 36 -4.63 -43.16 3.14
N ASP A 37 -5.84 -43.52 2.72
CA ASP A 37 -6.81 -42.59 2.11
C ASP A 37 -7.90 -42.15 3.09
N TYR A 38 -7.91 -42.66 4.33
CA TYR A 38 -8.95 -42.33 5.29
C TYR A 38 -8.44 -42.25 6.73
N GLN A 39 -9.27 -41.67 7.59
CA GLN A 39 -9.12 -41.80 9.03
C GLN A 39 -10.48 -41.87 9.74
N VAL A 40 -10.55 -42.66 10.81
CA VAL A 40 -11.77 -42.92 11.60
C VAL A 40 -11.66 -42.32 12.99
N ASP A 41 -12.60 -41.44 13.35
CA ASP A 41 -12.83 -41.00 14.72
C ASP A 41 -13.99 -41.81 15.33
N ASN A 42 -13.66 -42.70 16.26
CA ASN A 42 -14.62 -43.58 16.92
C ASN A 42 -15.51 -42.87 17.95
N ASN A 43 -15.08 -41.72 18.48
CA ASN A 43 -15.81 -40.94 19.48
C ASN A 43 -16.88 -40.09 18.79
N LEU A 44 -16.53 -39.42 17.69
CA LEU A 44 -17.46 -38.65 16.87
C LEU A 44 -18.28 -39.50 15.90
N LYS A 45 -17.94 -40.80 15.78
CA LYS A 45 -18.51 -41.70 14.77
C LYS A 45 -18.37 -41.10 13.36
N LEU A 46 -17.17 -40.66 13.03
CA LEU A 46 -16.85 -39.92 11.81
C LEU A 46 -15.76 -40.63 11.01
N ILE A 47 -15.94 -40.73 9.69
CA ILE A 47 -14.96 -41.25 8.75
C ILE A 47 -14.71 -40.18 7.70
N ILE A 48 -13.45 -39.75 7.56
CA ILE A 48 -13.03 -38.82 6.52
C ILE A 48 -12.16 -39.59 5.53
N CYS A 49 -12.52 -39.52 4.26
CA CYS A 49 -11.82 -40.21 3.18
C CYS A 49 -11.47 -39.20 2.09
N ASN A 50 -10.20 -39.11 1.70
CA ASN A 50 -9.76 -38.15 0.68
C ASN A 50 -9.80 -38.72 -0.76
N LYS A 51 -10.40 -39.91 -0.92
CA LYS A 51 -10.54 -40.59 -2.20
C LYS A 51 -11.90 -41.24 -2.34
N ILE A 52 -12.60 -40.96 -3.44
CA ILE A 52 -13.87 -41.63 -3.76
C ILE A 52 -13.56 -43.00 -4.39
N PRO A 53 -14.05 -44.11 -3.81
CA PRO A 53 -13.88 -45.42 -4.42
C PRO A 53 -14.76 -45.57 -5.67
N ALA A 54 -14.29 -46.33 -6.65
CA ALA A 54 -15.12 -46.74 -7.77
C ALA A 54 -16.22 -47.73 -7.30
N ILE A 55 -17.48 -47.40 -7.54
CA ILE A 55 -18.62 -48.29 -7.21
C ILE A 55 -19.06 -49.03 -8.49
N PRO A 56 -19.15 -50.37 -8.47
CA PRO A 56 -19.75 -51.15 -9.56
C PRO A 56 -21.23 -50.79 -9.76
N THR A 57 -21.66 -50.59 -11.01
CA THR A 57 -23.01 -50.11 -11.38
C THR A 57 -24.16 -51.05 -10.98
N THR A 58 -23.88 -52.27 -10.55
CA THR A 58 -24.86 -53.33 -10.24
C THR A 58 -24.90 -53.78 -8.78
N ALA A 59 -24.03 -53.26 -7.90
CA ALA A 59 -23.94 -53.72 -6.51
C ALA A 59 -24.70 -52.79 -5.56
N GLN A 60 -25.87 -53.21 -5.07
CA GLN A 60 -26.54 -52.57 -3.92
C GLN A 60 -27.24 -53.63 -3.07
N PRO A 61 -27.01 -53.67 -1.75
CA PRO A 61 -26.19 -52.75 -0.92
C PRO A 61 -24.67 -52.91 -1.08
N VAL A 62 -23.88 -51.89 -0.68
CA VAL A 62 -22.41 -51.90 -0.74
C VAL A 62 -21.81 -51.99 0.67
N THR A 63 -20.75 -52.78 0.85
CA THR A 63 -19.96 -52.80 2.08
C THR A 63 -18.63 -52.10 1.84
N LEU A 64 -18.35 -51.01 2.55
CA LEU A 64 -17.05 -50.34 2.56
C LEU A 64 -16.20 -50.92 3.69
N ILE A 65 -14.96 -51.29 3.38
CA ILE A 65 -14.01 -51.78 4.38
C ILE A 65 -12.98 -50.68 4.62
N PHE A 66 -13.08 -50.07 5.80
CA PHE A 66 -12.09 -49.13 6.34
C PHE A 66 -11.23 -49.88 7.39
N ASP A 67 -11.32 -49.52 8.67
CA ASP A 67 -10.73 -50.27 9.78
C ASP A 67 -11.52 -51.56 10.09
N LYS A 68 -12.79 -51.59 9.68
CA LYS A 68 -13.72 -52.73 9.76
C LYS A 68 -14.78 -52.61 8.67
N ASN A 69 -15.78 -53.50 8.68
CA ASN A 69 -16.87 -53.49 7.72
C ASN A 69 -17.93 -52.42 8.08
N TYR A 70 -18.31 -51.62 7.08
CA TYR A 70 -19.36 -50.62 7.14
C TYR A 70 -20.35 -50.84 5.99
N SER A 71 -21.63 -51.01 6.30
CA SER A 71 -22.68 -51.21 5.30
C SER A 71 -23.34 -49.89 4.92
N TYR A 72 -23.48 -49.67 3.61
CA TYR A 72 -24.21 -48.55 3.01
C TYR A 72 -25.40 -49.08 2.21
N ALA A 73 -26.61 -48.63 2.58
CA ALA A 73 -27.86 -49.19 2.08
C ALA A 73 -28.51 -48.42 0.91
N ALA A 74 -28.01 -47.23 0.55
CA ALA A 74 -28.72 -46.35 -0.39
C ALA A 74 -28.44 -46.69 -1.86
N THR A 75 -29.49 -46.62 -2.69
CA THR A 75 -29.47 -47.00 -4.11
C THR A 75 -29.26 -45.81 -5.06
N GLY A 76 -28.47 -46.01 -6.12
CA GLY A 76 -28.60 -45.27 -7.39
C GLY A 76 -27.76 -44.01 -7.63
N ALA A 77 -26.95 -43.51 -6.69
CA ALA A 77 -26.11 -42.33 -6.91
C ALA A 77 -24.64 -42.54 -6.52
N ALA A 78 -23.72 -42.04 -7.35
CA ALA A 78 -22.29 -42.04 -7.06
C ALA A 78 -21.97 -41.19 -5.82
N PHE A 79 -20.90 -41.54 -5.10
CA PHE A 79 -20.38 -40.71 -4.02
C PHE A 79 -19.93 -39.34 -4.55
N GLN A 80 -20.08 -38.30 -3.73
CA GLN A 80 -19.77 -36.91 -4.03
C GLN A 80 -18.92 -36.32 -2.91
N LEU A 81 -18.06 -35.37 -3.26
CA LEU A 81 -17.32 -34.58 -2.26
C LEU A 81 -18.29 -33.81 -1.37
N GLY A 82 -17.93 -33.68 -0.10
CA GLY A 82 -18.64 -32.89 0.92
C GLY A 82 -20.01 -33.38 1.35
N LYS A 83 -20.58 -34.37 0.67
CA LYS A 83 -21.86 -34.97 1.06
C LYS A 83 -21.69 -35.92 2.25
N GLU A 84 -22.62 -35.83 3.20
CA GLU A 84 -22.69 -36.75 4.35
C GLU A 84 -23.34 -38.08 3.91
N TYR A 85 -22.70 -39.19 4.28
CA TYR A 85 -23.24 -40.54 4.11
C TYR A 85 -23.34 -41.24 5.46
N SER A 86 -24.48 -41.87 5.75
CA SER A 86 -24.66 -42.68 6.96
C SER A 86 -24.28 -44.13 6.68
N LEU A 87 -23.32 -44.64 7.44
CA LEU A 87 -22.83 -46.01 7.36
C LEU A 87 -23.18 -46.79 8.63
N SER A 88 -23.68 -48.01 8.48
CA SER A 88 -23.97 -48.90 9.61
C SER A 88 -22.80 -49.83 9.86
N SER A 89 -22.35 -49.93 11.11
CA SER A 89 -21.36 -50.93 11.56
C SER A 89 -21.87 -51.68 12.78
N SER A 90 -21.17 -52.73 13.18
CA SER A 90 -21.44 -53.42 14.46
C SER A 90 -21.29 -52.50 15.69
N SER A 91 -20.63 -51.34 15.55
CA SER A 91 -20.37 -50.37 16.62
C SER A 91 -21.24 -49.11 16.55
N GLY A 92 -22.33 -49.17 15.78
CA GLY A 92 -23.26 -48.06 15.56
C GLY A 92 -23.12 -47.40 14.19
N THR A 93 -23.85 -46.29 14.01
CA THR A 93 -23.89 -45.51 12.77
C THR A 93 -22.76 -44.49 12.72
N TYR A 94 -22.03 -44.43 11.61
CA TYR A 94 -20.96 -43.49 11.35
C TYR A 94 -21.33 -42.54 10.20
N LYS A 95 -20.88 -41.29 10.29
CA LYS A 95 -20.94 -40.31 9.21
C LYS A 95 -19.68 -40.43 8.36
N LEU A 96 -19.82 -40.61 7.06
CA LEU A 96 -18.73 -40.61 6.09
C LEU A 96 -18.79 -39.33 5.24
N PHE A 97 -17.63 -38.70 5.06
CA PHE A 97 -17.43 -37.62 4.09
C PHE A 97 -16.26 -37.94 3.16
N PHE A 98 -16.45 -37.67 1.88
CA PHE A 98 -15.36 -37.59 0.92
C PHE A 98 -14.88 -36.15 0.76
N THR A 99 -13.58 -35.92 0.69
CA THR A 99 -13.00 -34.57 0.54
C THR A 99 -11.80 -34.57 -0.39
N SER A 100 -11.51 -33.46 -1.05
CA SER A 100 -10.24 -33.26 -1.77
C SER A 100 -9.14 -32.68 -0.87
N PHE A 101 -9.47 -32.35 0.39
CA PHE A 101 -8.51 -31.82 1.34
C PHE A 101 -7.49 -32.89 1.76
N PRO A 102 -6.20 -32.54 1.84
CA PRO A 102 -5.21 -33.42 2.43
C PRO A 102 -5.56 -33.75 3.89
N ILE A 103 -5.32 -34.99 4.28
CA ILE A 103 -5.52 -35.49 5.65
C ILE A 103 -4.15 -35.55 6.33
N PHE A 104 -4.06 -34.93 7.51
CA PHE A 104 -2.92 -34.98 8.41
C PHE A 104 -3.29 -35.75 9.66
N ILE A 105 -2.50 -36.78 9.98
CA ILE A 105 -2.69 -37.59 11.19
C ILE A 105 -1.46 -37.41 12.07
N PHE A 106 -1.61 -36.66 13.15
CA PHE A 106 -0.59 -36.48 14.18
C PHE A 106 -0.74 -37.54 15.25
N ASN A 107 0.27 -38.41 15.39
CA ASN A 107 0.34 -39.37 16.48
C ASN A 107 1.45 -38.98 17.45
N THR A 108 1.05 -38.64 18.68
CA THR A 108 1.93 -38.27 19.80
C THR A 108 1.98 -39.37 20.87
N ASN A 109 1.44 -40.56 20.55
CA ASN A 109 1.32 -41.70 21.46
C ASN A 109 0.60 -41.35 22.78
N GLY A 110 -0.40 -40.47 22.69
CA GLY A 110 -1.19 -40.02 23.84
C GLY A 110 -0.55 -38.91 24.68
N VAL A 111 0.66 -38.45 24.34
CA VAL A 111 1.33 -37.34 25.03
C VAL A 111 0.69 -36.01 24.63
N ALA A 112 0.44 -35.13 25.61
CA ALA A 112 -0.07 -33.79 25.33
C ALA A 112 0.93 -32.98 24.47
N ILE A 113 0.40 -32.19 23.54
CA ILE A 113 1.23 -31.33 22.68
C ILE A 113 1.77 -30.15 23.51
N SER A 114 3.08 -29.90 23.44
CA SER A 114 3.78 -28.85 24.19
C SER A 114 3.30 -27.44 23.84
N ASN A 115 3.43 -26.51 24.78
CA ASN A 115 3.14 -25.07 24.60
C ASN A 115 4.38 -24.22 24.31
N ASP A 116 5.57 -24.83 24.25
CA ASP A 116 6.86 -24.18 24.04
C ASP A 116 7.68 -24.88 22.95
N ASP A 117 8.90 -24.40 22.70
CA ASP A 117 9.79 -24.96 21.67
C ASP A 117 10.40 -26.33 22.04
N ASN A 118 10.16 -26.87 23.24
CA ASN A 118 10.39 -28.28 23.55
C ASN A 118 9.25 -29.12 22.95
N ARG A 119 9.32 -29.33 21.63
CA ARG A 119 8.28 -29.95 20.81
C ARG A 119 7.93 -31.36 21.29
N THR A 120 6.64 -31.68 21.30
CA THR A 120 6.17 -33.06 21.55
C THR A 120 6.53 -33.94 20.37
N LYS A 121 7.29 -35.01 20.66
CA LYS A 121 7.74 -35.98 19.67
C LYS A 121 6.58 -36.85 19.21
N GLY A 122 6.58 -37.23 17.94
CA GLY A 122 5.56 -38.09 17.37
C GLY A 122 5.84 -38.46 15.92
N THR A 123 4.80 -38.95 15.23
CA THR A 123 4.83 -39.23 13.80
C THR A 123 3.66 -38.55 13.11
N VAL A 124 3.89 -38.06 11.90
CA VAL A 124 2.84 -37.55 11.01
C VAL A 124 2.63 -38.51 9.86
N SER A 125 1.37 -38.75 9.50
CA SER A 125 0.97 -39.34 8.22
C SER A 125 0.19 -38.31 7.41
N ILE A 126 0.53 -38.17 6.13
CA ILE A 126 -0.02 -37.18 5.20
C ILE A 126 -0.53 -37.90 3.95
N SER A 127 -1.75 -37.59 3.54
CA SER A 127 -2.35 -38.12 2.30
C SER A 127 -3.18 -37.05 1.60
N ASP A 128 -3.10 -36.98 0.27
CA ASP A 128 -3.88 -36.06 -0.58
C ASP A 128 -4.79 -36.79 -1.60
N GLY A 129 -4.91 -38.11 -1.48
CA GLY A 129 -5.73 -38.99 -2.32
C GLY A 129 -5.17 -39.24 -3.74
N ASN A 130 -4.16 -38.48 -4.18
CA ASN A 130 -3.63 -38.49 -5.55
C ASN A 130 -2.14 -38.88 -5.64
N SER A 131 -1.42 -38.76 -4.52
CA SER A 131 -0.01 -39.11 -4.37
C SER A 131 0.17 -40.27 -3.39
N PRO A 132 1.28 -41.02 -3.43
CA PRO A 132 1.61 -41.96 -2.36
C PRO A 132 1.60 -41.26 -1.01
N SER A 133 0.98 -41.87 0.00
CA SER A 133 0.97 -41.33 1.36
C SER A 133 2.39 -41.15 1.88
N PHE A 134 2.63 -40.05 2.58
CA PHE A 134 3.90 -39.72 3.19
C PHE A 134 3.80 -39.89 4.71
N SER A 135 4.87 -40.38 5.34
CA SER A 135 4.96 -40.42 6.80
C SER A 135 6.38 -40.09 7.25
N ALA A 136 6.49 -39.42 8.39
CA ALA A 136 7.77 -39.01 8.96
C ALA A 136 7.69 -38.91 10.49
N SER A 137 8.86 -38.93 11.14
CA SER A 137 8.99 -38.45 12.51
C SER A 137 8.72 -36.95 12.54
N MET A 138 8.19 -36.44 13.65
CA MET A 138 7.88 -35.03 13.80
C MET A 138 8.04 -34.53 15.24
N GLY A 139 8.29 -33.23 15.36
CA GLY A 139 8.08 -32.45 16.57
C GLY A 139 6.95 -31.46 16.40
N ILE A 140 5.92 -31.53 17.25
CA ILE A 140 4.76 -30.63 17.19
C ILE A 140 4.60 -29.84 18.49
N ARG A 141 4.21 -28.56 18.35
CA ARG A 141 3.84 -27.70 19.48
C ARG A 141 2.63 -26.83 19.16
N ILE A 142 1.96 -26.34 20.19
CA ILE A 142 0.94 -25.29 20.09
C ILE A 142 1.65 -23.97 19.73
N ARG A 143 1.01 -23.17 18.87
CA ARG A 143 1.52 -21.86 18.42
C ARG A 143 0.51 -20.72 18.63
N GLY A 144 1.01 -19.50 18.43
CA GLY A 144 0.26 -18.25 18.61
C GLY A 144 0.37 -17.73 20.04
N ASN A 145 -0.19 -16.55 20.31
CA ASN A 145 -0.20 -15.92 21.63
C ASN A 145 -1.62 -15.90 22.23
N THR A 146 -2.58 -15.26 21.57
CA THR A 146 -3.99 -15.34 21.97
C THR A 146 -4.62 -16.66 21.53
N SER A 147 -4.27 -17.16 20.34
CA SER A 147 -4.90 -18.34 19.76
C SER A 147 -4.59 -19.66 20.47
N ARG A 148 -3.51 -19.74 21.26
CA ARG A 148 -3.26 -20.90 22.15
C ARG A 148 -4.30 -21.03 23.26
N LEU A 149 -5.05 -19.97 23.59
CA LEU A 149 -6.10 -20.00 24.59
C LEU A 149 -7.41 -20.59 24.02
N TYR A 150 -7.59 -20.61 22.71
CA TYR A 150 -8.82 -21.13 22.09
C TYR A 150 -8.97 -22.64 22.26
N PRO A 151 -10.20 -23.19 22.32
CA PRO A 151 -10.42 -24.63 22.38
C PRO A 151 -9.75 -25.40 21.25
N LYS A 152 -9.84 -24.89 20.01
CA LYS A 152 -9.16 -25.44 18.83
C LYS A 152 -7.77 -24.81 18.72
N LYS A 153 -6.72 -25.63 18.91
CA LYS A 153 -5.32 -25.18 18.95
C LYS A 153 -4.71 -25.09 17.55
N SER A 154 -3.99 -24.00 17.28
CA SER A 154 -3.08 -23.91 16.12
C SER A 154 -1.75 -24.60 16.42
N TYR A 155 -1.12 -25.20 15.42
CA TYR A 155 0.13 -25.96 15.60
C TYR A 155 1.29 -25.41 14.77
N ASN A 156 2.51 -25.57 15.29
CA ASN A 156 3.75 -25.51 14.52
C ASN A 156 4.35 -26.93 14.53
N MET A 157 4.46 -27.54 13.36
CA MET A 157 5.05 -28.86 13.17
C MET A 157 6.42 -28.73 12.51
N GLU A 158 7.37 -29.54 12.95
CA GLU A 158 8.67 -29.72 12.33
C GLU A 158 8.84 -31.20 11.93
N LEU A 159 9.22 -31.44 10.68
CA LEU A 159 9.48 -32.77 10.15
C LEU A 159 10.90 -33.20 10.49
N TRP A 160 11.07 -34.46 10.89
CA TRP A 160 12.36 -35.03 11.28
C TRP A 160 12.67 -36.31 10.51
N LYS A 161 13.96 -36.53 10.24
CA LYS A 161 14.44 -37.81 9.68
C LYS A 161 14.49 -38.89 10.75
N ASP A 162 14.69 -38.51 12.00
CA ASP A 162 14.82 -39.41 13.14
C ASP A 162 13.78 -39.11 14.24
N PRO A 163 13.44 -40.08 15.10
CA PRO A 163 12.43 -39.89 16.14
C PRO A 163 12.80 -38.86 17.23
N ASN A 164 14.07 -38.48 17.35
CA ASN A 164 14.55 -37.56 18.39
C ASN A 164 14.61 -36.10 17.94
N GLY A 165 14.52 -35.84 16.63
CA GLY A 165 14.63 -34.48 16.09
C GLY A 165 16.05 -33.95 16.03
N ASN A 166 17.03 -34.85 15.87
CA ASN A 166 18.42 -34.46 15.69
C ASN A 166 18.68 -33.95 14.27
N GLU A 167 17.93 -34.45 13.28
CA GLU A 167 17.97 -33.99 11.89
C GLU A 167 16.60 -33.58 11.35
N GLU A 168 16.51 -32.35 10.86
CA GLU A 168 15.34 -31.85 10.13
C GLU A 168 15.15 -32.58 8.79
N LEU A 169 13.90 -32.84 8.42
CA LEU A 169 13.49 -33.37 7.12
C LEU A 169 12.86 -32.27 6.28
N GLU A 170 13.64 -31.74 5.34
CA GLU A 170 13.19 -30.79 4.33
C GLU A 170 12.27 -31.50 3.32
N LYS A 171 11.04 -31.02 3.13
CA LYS A 171 10.06 -31.61 2.21
C LYS A 171 9.17 -30.55 1.59
N SER A 172 8.99 -30.57 0.27
CA SER A 172 7.92 -29.77 -0.37
C SER A 172 6.57 -30.45 -0.17
N LEU A 173 5.60 -29.70 0.37
CA LEU A 173 4.22 -30.15 0.52
C LEU A 173 3.30 -29.32 -0.39
N PHE A 174 2.51 -29.98 -1.23
CA PHE A 174 1.44 -29.35 -2.04
C PHE A 174 1.90 -28.21 -2.96
N GLY A 175 3.11 -28.30 -3.51
CA GLY A 175 3.68 -27.26 -4.37
C GLY A 175 4.19 -26.03 -3.60
N MET A 176 4.15 -26.05 -2.27
CA MET A 176 4.82 -25.07 -1.42
C MET A 176 6.33 -25.32 -1.39
N ARG A 177 7.12 -24.38 -0.87
CA ARG A 177 8.58 -24.48 -0.84
C ARG A 177 9.02 -25.73 -0.09
N GLU A 178 10.22 -26.20 -0.38
CA GLU A 178 10.84 -27.24 0.44
C GLU A 178 11.08 -26.68 1.84
N ASP A 179 10.45 -27.30 2.85
CA ASP A 179 10.57 -26.87 4.25
C ASP A 179 10.48 -28.03 5.24
N SER A 180 11.13 -27.87 6.38
CA SER A 180 10.95 -28.75 7.54
C SER A 180 9.81 -28.28 8.45
N LYS A 181 9.51 -26.97 8.46
CA LYS A 181 8.53 -26.34 9.35
C LYS A 181 7.24 -26.00 8.63
N TRP A 182 6.11 -26.38 9.24
CA TRP A 182 4.78 -26.18 8.69
C TRP A 182 3.82 -25.68 9.78
N LEU A 183 3.07 -24.62 9.46
CA LEU A 183 2.12 -24.00 10.38
C LEU A 183 0.71 -24.49 10.05
N PHE A 184 -0.07 -24.80 11.08
CA PHE A 184 -1.48 -25.20 10.96
C PHE A 184 -2.34 -24.18 11.70
N LEU A 185 -3.01 -23.31 10.97
CA LEU A 185 -3.89 -22.29 11.53
C LEU A 185 -5.26 -22.92 11.79
N ALA A 186 -5.69 -22.89 13.05
CA ALA A 186 -7.01 -23.39 13.46
C ALA A 186 -8.17 -22.54 12.93
N MET A 187 -7.90 -21.26 12.61
CA MET A 187 -8.86 -20.24 12.17
C MET A 187 -10.09 -20.14 13.10
N TYR A 188 -9.92 -20.44 14.38
CA TYR A 188 -11.04 -20.62 15.31
C TYR A 188 -11.87 -19.35 15.52
N ASN A 189 -11.19 -18.20 15.55
CA ASN A 189 -11.78 -16.87 15.68
C ASN A 189 -12.27 -16.27 14.35
N GLU A 190 -12.08 -16.96 13.23
CA GLU A 190 -12.64 -16.58 11.93
C GLU A 190 -13.98 -17.28 11.73
N PRO A 191 -15.14 -16.58 11.78
CA PRO A 191 -16.46 -17.22 11.80
C PRO A 191 -16.85 -17.95 10.52
N LEU A 192 -16.06 -17.81 9.46
CA LEU A 192 -16.20 -18.52 8.19
C LEU A 192 -14.92 -19.27 7.79
N ARG A 193 -13.83 -19.21 8.59
CA ARG A 193 -12.54 -19.85 8.27
C ARG A 193 -11.89 -19.40 6.94
N VAL A 194 -12.15 -18.18 6.46
CA VAL A 194 -11.67 -17.73 5.13
C VAL A 194 -10.80 -16.48 5.15
N ASN A 195 -10.75 -15.71 6.24
CA ASN A 195 -10.17 -14.37 6.24
C ASN A 195 -8.68 -14.40 5.88
N ASN A 196 -7.90 -15.23 6.57
CA ASN A 196 -6.47 -15.38 6.27
C ASN A 196 -6.24 -15.85 4.83
N SER A 197 -6.98 -16.86 4.37
CA SER A 197 -6.83 -17.40 3.02
C SER A 197 -7.14 -16.37 1.92
N THR A 198 -8.18 -15.57 2.11
CA THR A 198 -8.58 -14.52 1.16
C THR A 198 -7.59 -13.36 1.17
N ALA A 199 -7.13 -12.92 2.35
CA ALA A 199 -6.17 -11.83 2.47
C ALA A 199 -4.82 -12.17 1.82
N TRP A 200 -4.27 -13.37 2.07
CA TRP A 200 -3.02 -13.80 1.44
C TRP A 200 -3.14 -13.96 -0.09
N ALA A 201 -4.28 -14.48 -0.57
CA ALA A 201 -4.53 -14.59 -2.01
C ALA A 201 -4.55 -13.22 -2.72
N ILE A 202 -5.09 -12.19 -2.06
CA ILE A 202 -5.09 -10.82 -2.58
C ILE A 202 -3.68 -10.22 -2.51
N TRP A 203 -3.00 -10.32 -1.37
CA TRP A 203 -1.66 -9.74 -1.16
C TRP A 203 -0.64 -10.26 -2.17
N LEU A 204 -0.59 -11.58 -2.39
CA LEU A 204 0.36 -12.22 -3.32
C LEU A 204 0.15 -11.82 -4.77
N LYS A 205 -1.06 -11.40 -5.17
CA LYS A 205 -1.34 -10.90 -6.52
C LYS A 205 -1.10 -9.39 -6.64
N MET A 206 -1.33 -8.66 -5.56
CA MET A 206 -1.20 -7.21 -5.51
C MET A 206 0.26 -6.75 -5.44
N HIS A 207 1.07 -7.38 -4.58
CA HIS A 207 2.41 -6.91 -4.26
C HIS A 207 3.51 -7.86 -4.75
N GLN A 208 4.60 -7.28 -5.24
CA GLN A 208 5.82 -7.99 -5.62
C GLN A 208 7.02 -7.37 -4.90
N LEU A 209 7.97 -8.21 -4.51
CA LEU A 209 9.22 -7.75 -3.89
C LEU A 209 10.02 -6.94 -4.92
N TYR A 210 10.62 -5.83 -4.49
CA TYR A 210 11.40 -4.97 -5.39
C TYR A 210 12.64 -5.66 -5.99
N TYR A 211 13.02 -6.82 -5.44
CA TYR A 211 14.14 -7.63 -5.87
C TYR A 211 13.71 -8.99 -6.47
N THR A 212 12.44 -9.13 -6.85
CA THR A 212 11.92 -10.37 -7.46
C THR A 212 12.70 -10.76 -8.72
N ALA A 213 13.21 -9.78 -9.48
CA ALA A 213 14.03 -10.05 -10.66
C ALA A 213 15.36 -10.77 -10.31
N GLN A 214 15.95 -10.47 -9.15
CA GLN A 214 17.16 -11.10 -8.65
C GLN A 214 16.87 -12.43 -7.96
N GLU A 215 15.68 -12.58 -7.36
CA GLU A 215 15.26 -13.77 -6.64
C GLU A 215 13.84 -14.19 -7.08
N PRO A 216 13.66 -14.82 -8.26
CA PRO A 216 12.33 -15.14 -8.80
C PRO A 216 11.50 -16.09 -7.92
N GLY A 217 12.15 -16.82 -7.03
CA GLY A 217 11.51 -17.69 -6.03
C GLY A 217 11.21 -17.02 -4.69
N ALA A 218 11.46 -15.71 -4.55
CA ALA A 218 11.10 -14.94 -3.36
C ALA A 218 9.63 -14.53 -3.41
N LEU A 219 8.91 -14.69 -2.30
CA LEU A 219 7.51 -14.33 -2.18
C LEU A 219 7.30 -13.32 -1.05
N ALA A 220 6.53 -12.26 -1.30
CA ALA A 220 6.21 -11.24 -0.30
C ALA A 220 5.19 -11.70 0.76
N GLY A 221 4.78 -12.96 0.73
CA GLY A 221 3.75 -13.52 1.59
C GLY A 221 3.80 -15.03 1.62
N ILE A 222 2.82 -15.63 2.30
CA ILE A 222 2.75 -17.08 2.51
C ILE A 222 1.64 -17.70 1.67
N ARG A 223 1.89 -18.88 1.12
CA ARG A 223 0.86 -19.69 0.47
C ARG A 223 0.11 -20.51 1.50
N THR A 224 -1.15 -20.80 1.19
CA THR A 224 -2.08 -21.43 2.11
C THR A 224 -2.88 -22.54 1.42
N ARG A 225 -3.19 -23.62 2.14
CA ARG A 225 -4.08 -24.69 1.66
C ARG A 225 -4.94 -25.24 2.80
N TYR A 226 -6.19 -25.58 2.53
CA TYR A 226 -7.05 -26.26 3.52
C TYR A 226 -6.67 -27.73 3.69
N CYS A 227 -6.78 -28.24 4.90
CA CYS A 227 -6.52 -29.65 5.24
C CYS A 227 -7.39 -30.12 6.42
N ASP A 228 -7.65 -31.42 6.50
CA ASP A 228 -8.30 -32.06 7.65
C ASP A 228 -7.23 -32.61 8.62
N VAL A 229 -7.34 -32.29 9.92
CA VAL A 229 -6.34 -32.67 10.93
C VAL A 229 -6.92 -33.62 11.96
N PHE A 230 -6.20 -34.70 12.23
CA PHE A 230 -6.44 -35.64 13.32
C PHE A 230 -5.27 -35.61 14.31
N VAL A 231 -5.58 -35.66 15.60
CA VAL A 231 -4.60 -35.80 16.68
C VAL A 231 -4.95 -37.05 17.48
N ASN A 232 -4.03 -38.02 17.54
CA ASN A 232 -4.21 -39.31 18.19
C ASN A 232 -5.54 -39.99 17.79
N ASN A 233 -5.79 -40.05 16.48
CA ASN A 233 -7.02 -40.57 15.84
C ASN A 233 -8.31 -39.77 16.09
N SER A 234 -8.26 -38.66 16.86
CA SER A 234 -9.45 -37.81 17.03
C SER A 234 -9.44 -36.66 16.03
N TYR A 235 -10.56 -36.47 15.34
CA TYR A 235 -10.75 -35.40 14.38
C TYR A 235 -10.74 -34.05 15.09
N ASN A 236 -9.88 -33.15 14.63
CA ASN A 236 -9.67 -31.85 15.26
C ASN A 236 -10.17 -30.68 14.40
N GLY A 237 -10.76 -30.96 13.24
CA GLY A 237 -11.35 -29.97 12.33
C GLY A 237 -10.50 -29.68 11.08
N VAL A 238 -10.95 -28.68 10.32
CA VAL A 238 -10.30 -28.14 9.13
C VAL A 238 -9.31 -27.04 9.51
N TYR A 239 -8.10 -27.10 8.96
CA TYR A 239 -7.00 -26.17 9.21
C TYR A 239 -6.51 -25.56 7.91
N LEU A 240 -5.84 -24.41 8.03
CA LEU A 240 -5.07 -23.82 6.95
C LEU A 240 -3.60 -24.16 7.18
N ILE A 241 -3.03 -25.03 6.34
CA ILE A 241 -1.58 -25.26 6.34
C ILE A 241 -0.89 -24.12 5.58
N THR A 242 0.17 -23.57 6.17
CA THR A 242 0.91 -22.45 5.59
C THR A 242 2.43 -22.62 5.69
N GLU A 243 3.13 -21.95 4.77
CA GLU A 243 4.56 -21.63 4.89
C GLU A 243 4.80 -20.64 6.04
N ASP A 244 6.05 -20.49 6.47
CA ASP A 244 6.46 -19.45 7.41
C ASP A 244 6.96 -18.19 6.66
N LEU A 245 6.65 -17.00 7.20
CA LEU A 245 7.14 -15.74 6.63
C LEU A 245 8.50 -15.41 7.25
N ASP A 246 9.55 -15.97 6.65
CA ASP A 246 10.91 -15.91 7.18
C ASP A 246 11.92 -15.47 6.10
N ARG A 247 13.21 -15.48 6.48
CA ARG A 247 14.33 -15.24 5.56
C ARG A 247 14.32 -16.17 4.34
N LYS A 248 13.89 -17.43 4.46
CA LYS A 248 13.86 -18.41 3.37
C LYS A 248 12.76 -18.07 2.36
N GLN A 249 11.65 -17.47 2.81
CA GLN A 249 10.49 -17.09 1.98
C GLN A 249 10.83 -15.88 1.15
N LEU A 250 11.44 -14.91 1.82
CA LEU A 250 11.84 -13.63 1.26
C LEU A 250 13.16 -13.71 0.50
N LYS A 251 13.88 -14.84 0.57
CA LYS A 251 15.22 -15.05 0.00
C LYS A 251 16.21 -13.95 0.39
N LEU A 252 16.11 -13.42 1.63
CA LEU A 252 17.03 -12.40 2.11
C LEU A 252 18.47 -12.95 2.12
N LYS A 253 19.45 -12.10 1.81
CA LYS A 253 20.85 -12.52 1.74
C LYS A 253 21.33 -13.00 3.10
N LYS A 254 21.94 -14.19 3.10
CA LYS A 254 22.51 -14.78 4.31
C LYS A 254 23.70 -13.95 4.77
N THR A 255 23.76 -13.67 6.06
CA THR A 255 24.94 -13.18 6.77
C THR A 255 26.14 -14.06 6.41
N LYS A 256 27.17 -13.48 5.80
CA LYS A 256 28.47 -14.12 5.63
C LYS A 256 29.10 -14.38 7.00
N ASP A 257 30.04 -15.32 7.07
CA ASP A 257 30.80 -15.62 8.30
C ASP A 257 31.56 -14.41 8.85
N ASN A 258 31.87 -13.43 7.99
CA ASN A 258 32.51 -12.16 8.35
C ASN A 258 31.53 -11.00 8.63
N GLY A 259 30.22 -11.20 8.47
CA GLY A 259 29.18 -10.19 8.71
C GLY A 259 28.76 -9.30 7.52
N ASP A 260 29.55 -9.24 6.43
CA ASP A 260 29.48 -8.17 5.40
C ASP A 260 28.32 -8.23 4.38
N MET A 261 27.52 -9.30 4.35
CA MET A 261 26.30 -9.32 3.52
C MET A 261 25.15 -9.81 4.35
N ARG A 262 24.30 -8.91 4.84
CA ARG A 262 23.23 -9.25 5.79
C ARG A 262 21.88 -8.69 5.35
N GLY A 263 20.98 -9.58 4.95
CA GLY A 263 19.55 -9.28 4.99
C GLY A 263 19.07 -9.20 6.44
N GLU A 264 18.00 -8.45 6.69
CA GLU A 264 17.43 -8.32 8.03
C GLU A 264 15.93 -8.53 8.00
N LEU A 265 15.40 -9.13 9.06
CA LEU A 265 13.98 -9.37 9.26
C LEU A 265 13.65 -9.18 10.75
N TYR A 266 12.86 -8.16 11.03
CA TYR A 266 12.34 -7.86 12.37
C TYR A 266 10.84 -8.03 12.34
N LYS A 267 10.28 -8.69 13.34
CA LYS A 267 8.85 -8.92 13.50
C LYS A 267 8.34 -8.10 14.67
N SER A 268 7.17 -7.47 14.55
CA SER A 268 6.48 -6.95 15.73
C SER A 268 5.72 -8.07 16.44
N GLY A 269 6.01 -8.24 17.74
CA GLY A 269 5.34 -9.17 18.65
C GLY A 269 4.36 -8.50 19.61
N ALA A 270 4.42 -7.16 19.74
CA ALA A 270 3.48 -6.37 20.53
C ALA A 270 3.32 -4.96 19.97
N LYS A 271 2.13 -4.36 20.20
CA LYS A 271 1.87 -2.94 19.92
C LYS A 271 2.50 -2.06 21.00
N THR A 272 3.50 -1.27 20.63
CA THR A 272 4.21 -0.32 21.50
C THR A 272 4.38 1.03 20.79
N ASP A 273 4.97 2.01 21.48
CA ASP A 273 5.31 3.29 20.87
C ASP A 273 6.27 3.17 19.68
N ALA A 274 7.20 2.22 19.73
CA ALA A 274 8.16 1.98 18.64
C ALA A 274 7.50 1.32 17.42
N THR A 275 6.62 0.35 17.64
CA THR A 275 6.01 -0.44 16.56
C THR A 275 4.81 0.27 15.92
N ALA A 276 4.07 1.08 16.70
CA ALA A 276 2.96 1.90 16.21
C ALA A 276 3.38 3.35 15.88
N PHE A 277 4.62 3.73 16.16
CA PHE A 277 5.19 5.05 15.91
C PHE A 277 4.41 6.20 16.57
N THR A 278 3.74 5.94 17.69
CA THR A 278 2.90 6.93 18.41
C THR A 278 3.72 8.07 19.01
N SER A 279 5.04 7.91 19.14
CA SER A 279 5.98 8.97 19.51
C SER A 279 5.95 10.19 18.58
N VAL A 280 5.39 10.05 17.37
CA VAL A 280 5.08 11.18 16.48
C VAL A 280 4.06 12.13 17.11
N PHE A 281 3.11 11.62 17.89
CA PHE A 281 2.01 12.39 18.47
C PHE A 281 2.28 12.85 19.90
N ASN A 282 2.93 12.00 20.70
CA ASN A 282 3.11 12.24 22.14
C ASN A 282 4.54 12.66 22.53
N ASN A 283 5.48 12.64 21.58
CA ASN A 283 6.90 12.94 21.77
C ASN A 283 7.63 12.09 22.83
N ASN A 284 7.11 10.90 23.20
CA ASN A 284 7.77 10.00 24.14
C ASN A 284 9.19 9.61 23.69
N ALA A 285 10.13 9.48 24.64
CA ALA A 285 11.47 9.00 24.35
C ALA A 285 11.42 7.52 23.91
N LEU A 286 12.28 7.14 22.96
CA LEU A 286 12.43 5.73 22.58
C LEU A 286 13.25 4.99 23.64
N LEU A 287 12.82 3.77 23.97
CA LEU A 287 13.56 2.91 24.88
C LEU A 287 14.91 2.52 24.26
N PRO A 288 16.02 2.53 25.04
CA PRO A 288 17.30 2.03 24.56
C PRO A 288 17.19 0.54 24.19
N TYR A 289 18.04 0.10 23.27
CA TYR A 289 18.13 -1.32 22.88
C TYR A 289 19.35 -2.00 23.53
N ASP A 290 19.29 -3.32 23.63
CA ASP A 290 20.39 -4.18 24.06
C ASP A 290 20.63 -5.24 22.97
N ASN A 291 21.85 -5.26 22.40
CA ASN A 291 22.23 -6.23 21.37
C ASN A 291 22.48 -7.65 21.93
N ASN A 292 22.32 -7.84 23.24
CA ASN A 292 22.26 -9.17 23.84
C ASN A 292 20.82 -9.67 24.03
N SER A 293 19.82 -8.79 23.86
CA SER A 293 18.40 -9.15 23.96
C SER A 293 17.83 -9.57 22.61
N ALA A 294 17.12 -10.69 22.57
CA ALA A 294 16.39 -11.16 21.39
C ALA A 294 15.15 -10.29 21.04
N THR A 295 14.77 -9.36 21.91
CA THR A 295 13.64 -8.44 21.71
C THR A 295 14.00 -6.99 22.03
N TRP A 296 13.34 -6.04 21.37
CA TRP A 296 13.46 -4.62 21.68
C TRP A 296 12.14 -3.89 21.41
N SER A 297 11.57 -3.26 22.46
CA SER A 297 10.38 -2.41 22.36
C SER A 297 9.21 -3.03 21.57
N GLY A 298 8.92 -4.31 21.78
CA GLY A 298 7.85 -5.03 21.07
C GLY A 298 8.26 -5.62 19.72
N TYR A 299 9.49 -5.41 19.26
CA TYR A 299 10.09 -6.15 18.15
C TYR A 299 10.81 -7.41 18.62
N GLU A 300 10.77 -8.43 17.78
CA GLU A 300 11.54 -9.67 17.85
C GLU A 300 12.44 -9.75 16.61
N MET A 301 13.71 -10.09 16.80
CA MET A 301 14.62 -10.24 15.66
C MET A 301 14.49 -11.66 15.08
N ASP A 302 13.86 -11.78 13.91
CA ASP A 302 13.73 -13.08 13.26
C ASP A 302 15.01 -13.45 12.48
N TYR A 303 15.63 -12.48 11.82
CA TYR A 303 16.90 -12.70 11.11
C TYR A 303 17.84 -11.49 11.06
N PRO A 304 19.17 -11.71 11.22
CA PRO A 304 19.81 -12.95 11.69
C PRO A 304 19.56 -13.23 13.17
N LYS A 305 19.88 -14.46 13.59
CA LYS A 305 19.59 -14.98 14.94
C LYS A 305 20.45 -14.36 16.06
N LEU A 306 21.46 -13.57 15.71
CA LEU A 306 22.21 -12.75 16.67
C LEU A 306 21.59 -11.35 16.73
N PRO A 307 21.17 -10.88 17.91
CA PRO A 307 20.47 -9.61 18.02
C PRO A 307 21.34 -8.42 17.58
N TYR A 308 20.73 -7.50 16.83
CA TYR A 308 21.36 -6.27 16.36
C TYR A 308 20.29 -5.24 16.07
N TRP A 309 20.18 -4.26 16.96
CA TRP A 309 19.06 -3.31 16.96
C TRP A 309 19.44 -1.93 16.42
N ASN A 310 20.73 -1.61 16.26
CA ASN A 310 21.20 -0.28 15.84
C ASN A 310 20.47 0.26 14.60
N ASN A 311 20.31 -0.59 13.57
CA ASN A 311 19.67 -0.18 12.32
C ASN A 311 18.17 0.08 12.50
N LEU A 312 17.46 -0.83 13.17
CA LEU A 312 16.02 -0.68 13.40
C LEU A 312 15.75 0.49 14.35
N PHE A 313 16.54 0.65 15.42
CA PHE A 313 16.46 1.80 16.32
C PHE A 313 16.65 3.11 15.54
N GLY A 314 17.69 3.19 14.70
CA GLY A 314 17.93 4.35 13.84
C GLY A 314 16.77 4.63 12.89
N LEU A 315 16.12 3.59 12.37
CA LEU A 315 14.95 3.69 11.50
C LEU A 315 13.71 4.22 12.24
N VAL A 316 13.40 3.66 13.42
CA VAL A 316 12.28 4.09 14.27
C VAL A 316 12.50 5.51 14.79
N SER A 317 13.73 5.84 15.22
CA SER A 317 14.12 7.20 15.62
C SER A 317 13.99 8.17 14.46
N PHE A 318 14.39 7.79 13.25
CA PHE A 318 14.16 8.64 12.07
C PHE A 318 12.66 8.88 11.85
N ILE A 319 11.82 7.85 11.89
CA ILE A 319 10.37 8.03 11.67
C ILE A 319 9.75 8.93 12.72
N THR A 320 10.11 8.75 13.99
CA THR A 320 9.41 9.38 15.13
C THR A 320 10.01 10.71 15.58
N LYS A 321 11.30 10.95 15.34
CA LYS A 321 12.04 12.09 15.90
C LYS A 321 12.66 13.03 14.87
N SER A 322 12.78 12.64 13.60
CA SER A 322 13.32 13.55 12.58
C SER A 322 12.38 14.72 12.29
N SER A 323 12.96 15.88 11.93
CA SER A 323 12.17 17.02 11.47
C SER A 323 11.32 16.67 10.26
N ASP A 324 10.23 17.41 10.01
CA ASP A 324 9.39 17.19 8.82
C ASP A 324 10.12 17.43 7.50
N SER A 325 11.16 18.27 7.52
CA SER A 325 12.04 18.47 6.37
C SER A 325 12.90 17.22 6.13
N ASP A 326 13.58 16.74 7.16
CA ASP A 326 14.46 15.57 7.06
C ASP A 326 13.68 14.32 6.68
N PHE A 327 12.51 14.11 7.28
CA PHE A 327 11.63 13.01 6.93
C PHE A 327 11.24 13.04 5.45
N ARG A 328 10.76 14.20 4.97
CA ARG A 328 10.36 14.34 3.57
C ARG A 328 11.50 14.03 2.60
N ASN A 329 12.69 14.50 2.93
CA ASN A 329 13.85 14.39 2.04
C ASN A 329 14.49 13.00 2.06
N GLN A 330 14.46 12.30 3.19
CA GLN A 330 15.26 11.08 3.37
C GLN A 330 14.44 9.78 3.37
N VAL A 331 13.11 9.84 3.52
CA VAL A 331 12.28 8.62 3.65
C VAL A 331 12.38 7.70 2.42
N GLY A 332 12.46 8.26 1.21
CA GLY A 332 12.60 7.49 -0.03
C GLY A 332 13.93 6.74 -0.16
N GLY A 333 14.98 7.18 0.55
CA GLY A 333 16.26 6.46 0.62
C GLY A 333 16.28 5.37 1.70
N LYS A 334 15.37 5.44 2.68
CA LYS A 334 15.29 4.48 3.80
C LYS A 334 14.23 3.40 3.58
N PHE A 335 13.21 3.67 2.78
CA PHE A 335 12.13 2.74 2.49
C PHE A 335 11.79 2.62 1.01
N LYS A 336 11.33 1.45 0.61
CA LYS A 336 10.69 1.23 -0.70
C LYS A 336 9.28 1.81 -0.69
N VAL A 337 9.14 3.00 -1.27
CA VAL A 337 7.88 3.77 -1.25
C VAL A 337 6.71 2.99 -1.87
N ASP A 338 6.92 2.28 -2.97
CA ASP A 338 5.85 1.50 -3.62
C ASP A 338 5.35 0.35 -2.73
N ASN A 339 6.24 -0.29 -1.96
CA ASN A 339 5.86 -1.27 -0.95
C ASN A 339 5.03 -0.61 0.17
N LEU A 340 5.41 0.57 0.66
CA LEU A 340 4.62 1.27 1.67
C LEU A 340 3.22 1.64 1.15
N ILE A 341 3.11 2.08 -0.11
CA ILE A 341 1.82 2.34 -0.76
C ILE A 341 0.99 1.07 -0.79
N ASP A 342 1.54 -0.04 -1.29
CA ASP A 342 0.83 -1.32 -1.37
C ASP A 342 0.38 -1.81 0.01
N VAL A 343 1.22 -1.72 1.05
CA VAL A 343 0.83 -2.09 2.42
C VAL A 343 -0.34 -1.25 2.93
N PHE A 344 -0.27 0.08 2.77
CA PHE A 344 -1.34 0.97 3.24
C PHE A 344 -2.67 0.70 2.53
N LEU A 345 -2.61 0.54 1.20
CA LEU A 345 -3.78 0.25 0.38
C LEU A 345 -4.38 -1.12 0.72
N PHE A 346 -3.53 -2.15 0.87
CA PHE A 346 -3.97 -3.50 1.18
C PHE A 346 -4.64 -3.60 2.55
N LEU A 347 -3.95 -3.12 3.61
CA LEU A 347 -4.49 -3.17 4.98
C LEU A 347 -5.80 -2.40 5.10
N ASN A 348 -5.90 -1.24 4.44
CA ASN A 348 -7.17 -0.51 4.42
C ASN A 348 -8.22 -1.24 3.56
N ALA A 349 -7.89 -1.81 2.40
CA ALA A 349 -8.85 -2.52 1.55
C ALA A 349 -9.50 -3.71 2.25
N ILE A 350 -8.71 -4.52 2.96
CA ILE A 350 -9.23 -5.65 3.74
C ILE A 350 -9.83 -5.22 5.08
N GLY A 351 -9.74 -3.94 5.47
CA GLY A 351 -10.18 -3.47 6.78
C GLY A 351 -9.44 -4.11 7.95
N ALA A 352 -8.16 -4.40 7.78
CA ALA A 352 -7.32 -4.92 8.84
C ALA A 352 -7.35 -3.98 10.04
N THR A 353 -7.35 -4.52 11.25
CA THR A 353 -7.51 -3.69 12.45
C THR A 353 -6.31 -2.78 12.72
N GLU A 354 -6.44 -1.88 13.70
CA GLU A 354 -5.31 -1.09 14.18
C GLU A 354 -4.17 -1.93 14.74
N ASP A 355 -4.43 -3.20 15.08
CA ASP A 355 -3.39 -4.13 15.47
C ASP A 355 -2.40 -4.30 14.31
N ASN A 356 -2.87 -4.53 13.07
CA ASN A 356 -1.99 -4.63 11.89
C ASN A 356 -1.22 -3.35 11.52
N PHE A 357 -1.54 -2.22 12.17
CA PHE A 357 -0.84 -0.94 11.99
C PHE A 357 0.23 -0.68 13.08
N GLY A 358 0.26 -1.44 14.16
CA GLY A 358 1.30 -1.33 15.22
C GLY A 358 1.84 -2.67 15.72
N ASN A 359 1.30 -3.76 15.24
CA ASN A 359 1.59 -5.15 15.55
C ASN A 359 1.36 -5.95 14.24
N ASN A 360 1.77 -7.21 14.20
CA ASN A 360 1.62 -8.07 13.02
C ASN A 360 2.26 -7.52 11.72
N GLN A 361 3.47 -6.98 11.86
CA GLN A 361 4.24 -6.43 10.76
C GLN A 361 5.68 -6.96 10.80
N PHE A 362 6.29 -7.08 9.62
CA PHE A 362 7.71 -7.31 9.50
C PHE A 362 8.40 -6.14 8.81
N PHE A 363 9.53 -5.71 9.38
CA PHE A 363 10.48 -4.84 8.72
C PHE A 363 11.58 -5.69 8.12
N ALA A 364 11.76 -5.60 6.81
CA ALA A 364 12.72 -6.41 6.09
C ALA A 364 13.61 -5.57 5.20
N ARG A 365 14.85 -6.01 4.98
CA ARG A 365 15.69 -5.52 3.88
C ARG A 365 16.42 -6.69 3.24
N TYR A 366 16.53 -6.67 1.92
CA TYR A 366 17.09 -7.77 1.14
C TYR A 366 18.57 -8.03 1.46
N LYS A 367 19.36 -6.95 1.57
CA LYS A 367 20.75 -6.94 2.00
C LYS A 367 21.13 -5.60 2.64
N GLU A 368 22.36 -5.52 3.14
CA GLU A 368 22.90 -4.32 3.77
C GLU A 368 22.86 -3.11 2.82
N ASN A 369 22.69 -1.92 3.38
CA ASN A 369 22.66 -0.63 2.69
C ASN A 369 21.54 -0.46 1.65
N GLU A 370 20.58 -1.40 1.58
CA GLU A 370 19.36 -1.24 0.81
C GLU A 370 18.18 -0.73 1.66
N PRO A 371 17.20 -0.04 1.05
CA PRO A 371 16.02 0.43 1.74
C PRO A 371 15.18 -0.71 2.32
N TYR A 372 14.54 -0.44 3.46
CA TYR A 372 13.60 -1.34 4.11
C TYR A 372 12.27 -1.44 3.35
N MET A 373 11.59 -2.56 3.56
CA MET A 373 10.22 -2.80 3.18
C MET A 373 9.42 -3.27 4.40
N LEU A 374 8.12 -3.01 4.36
CA LEU A 374 7.15 -3.45 5.36
C LEU A 374 6.35 -4.62 4.78
N LEU A 375 6.16 -5.68 5.56
CA LEU A 375 5.35 -6.83 5.17
C LEU A 375 4.28 -7.07 6.24
N PRO A 376 2.99 -7.02 5.88
CA PRO A 376 1.92 -7.27 6.83
C PRO A 376 1.73 -8.77 7.05
N TRP A 377 1.24 -9.15 8.23
CA TRP A 377 0.94 -10.53 8.61
C TRP A 377 -0.31 -10.55 9.52
N ASP A 378 -0.83 -11.75 9.82
CA ASP A 378 -2.00 -12.03 10.69
C ASP A 378 -3.29 -11.31 10.27
N PHE A 379 -4.06 -11.94 9.36
CA PHE A 379 -5.25 -11.33 8.75
C PHE A 379 -6.56 -11.96 9.18
N ASP A 380 -6.56 -12.71 10.28
CA ASP A 380 -7.74 -13.33 10.86
C ASP A 380 -8.82 -12.29 11.21
N ILE A 381 -8.41 -11.14 11.75
CA ILE A 381 -9.31 -10.03 12.11
C ILE A 381 -9.35 -8.99 10.98
N SER A 382 -10.20 -9.24 9.99
CA SER A 382 -10.35 -8.40 8.80
C SER A 382 -11.74 -8.57 8.16
N MET A 383 -11.98 -7.86 7.06
CA MET A 383 -13.23 -7.86 6.27
C MET A 383 -14.46 -7.48 7.10
N GLY A 384 -14.26 -6.52 8.00
CA GLY A 384 -15.26 -6.05 8.94
C GLY A 384 -15.54 -6.99 10.11
N ASN A 385 -14.86 -8.13 10.22
CA ASN A 385 -15.11 -9.08 11.30
C ASN A 385 -14.08 -8.95 12.44
N ILE A 386 -14.54 -8.49 13.60
CA ILE A 386 -13.75 -8.37 14.84
C ILE A 386 -14.18 -9.45 15.82
N SER A 387 -13.42 -10.55 15.86
CA SER A 387 -13.64 -11.67 16.79
C SER A 387 -15.06 -12.23 16.76
N GLY A 388 -15.64 -12.35 15.57
CA GLY A 388 -17.03 -12.77 15.41
C GLY A 388 -18.04 -11.65 15.64
N LYS A 389 -17.73 -10.41 15.29
CA LYS A 389 -18.72 -9.32 15.25
C LYS A 389 -18.41 -8.41 14.08
N MET A 390 -19.44 -8.00 13.32
CA MET A 390 -19.25 -7.00 12.29
C MET A 390 -18.94 -5.64 12.91
N ASP A 391 -17.89 -4.98 12.44
CA ASP A 391 -17.56 -3.61 12.77
C ASP A 391 -18.39 -2.62 11.93
N GLY A 392 -18.70 -1.47 12.52
CA GLY A 392 -19.36 -0.37 11.81
C GLY A 392 -18.37 0.57 11.12
N LEU A 393 -17.15 0.10 10.81
CA LEU A 393 -16.00 0.94 10.46
C LEU A 393 -15.58 0.82 8.99
N ALA A 394 -16.50 0.39 8.11
CA ALA A 394 -16.25 0.35 6.67
C ALA A 394 -15.79 1.71 6.10
N GLU A 395 -16.22 2.81 6.73
CA GLU A 395 -15.99 4.19 6.27
C GLU A 395 -14.87 4.93 7.04
N ALA A 396 -13.94 4.19 7.65
CA ALA A 396 -12.85 4.76 8.43
C ALA A 396 -11.46 4.39 7.88
N ILE A 397 -10.56 5.36 7.76
CA ILE A 397 -9.14 5.07 7.44
C ILE A 397 -8.41 4.64 8.70
N ARG A 398 -7.66 3.55 8.60
CA ARG A 398 -6.78 3.06 9.67
C ARG A 398 -5.33 3.41 9.32
N THR A 399 -4.57 3.82 10.33
CA THR A 399 -3.20 4.33 10.17
C THR A 399 -2.39 4.15 11.46
N ASN A 400 -1.09 4.47 11.39
CA ASN A 400 -0.18 4.63 12.53
C ASN A 400 0.62 5.94 12.39
N GLY A 401 1.55 6.21 13.30
CA GLY A 401 2.38 7.41 13.24
C GLY A 401 3.23 7.52 11.97
N PHE A 402 3.71 6.40 11.42
CA PHE A 402 4.52 6.41 10.21
C PHE A 402 3.72 6.79 8.97
N PHE A 403 2.62 6.08 8.70
CA PHE A 403 1.73 6.39 7.58
C PHE A 403 1.10 7.76 7.72
N TYR A 404 0.81 8.18 8.95
CA TYR A 404 0.35 9.53 9.21
C TYR A 404 1.34 10.60 8.72
N ARG A 405 2.65 10.46 9.00
CA ARG A 405 3.66 11.39 8.46
C ARG A 405 3.75 11.34 6.94
N LEU A 406 3.74 10.15 6.34
CA LEU A 406 3.74 10.00 4.87
C LEU A 406 2.55 10.73 4.23
N MET A 407 1.36 10.57 4.81
CA MET A 407 0.13 11.16 4.30
C MET A 407 0.09 12.67 4.51
N THR A 408 0.55 13.16 5.65
CA THR A 408 0.54 14.59 5.98
C THR A 408 1.59 15.35 5.17
N LEU A 409 2.82 14.84 5.16
CA LEU A 409 3.97 15.52 4.58
C LEU A 409 4.11 15.27 3.07
N ASN A 410 3.40 14.27 2.53
CA ASN A 410 3.33 13.94 1.12
C ASN A 410 4.70 13.89 0.41
N PRO A 411 5.69 13.15 0.95
CA PRO A 411 7.04 13.13 0.39
C PRO A 411 7.03 12.57 -1.04
N ASN A 412 7.72 13.25 -1.96
CA ASN A 412 7.88 12.81 -3.35
C ASN A 412 6.56 12.42 -4.05
N GLY A 413 5.47 13.16 -3.76
CA GLY A 413 4.16 12.93 -4.34
C GLY A 413 3.47 11.65 -3.87
N PHE A 414 3.75 11.17 -2.66
CA PHE A 414 3.19 9.95 -2.06
C PHE A 414 1.67 9.77 -2.29
N LYS A 415 0.87 10.82 -2.06
CA LYS A 415 -0.59 10.81 -2.28
C LYS A 415 -0.96 10.60 -3.76
N SER A 416 -0.27 11.28 -4.68
CA SER A 416 -0.53 11.12 -6.11
C SER A 416 -0.18 9.72 -6.61
N LYS A 417 0.93 9.14 -6.12
CA LYS A 417 1.31 7.76 -6.41
C LYS A 417 0.31 6.76 -5.83
N MET A 418 -0.15 6.98 -4.61
CA MET A 418 -1.17 6.16 -3.97
C MET A 418 -2.50 6.19 -4.72
N ARG A 419 -2.96 7.36 -5.19
CA ARG A 419 -4.14 7.48 -6.04
C ARG A 419 -4.01 6.65 -7.31
N LYS A 420 -2.92 6.85 -8.06
CA LYS A 420 -2.65 6.12 -9.30
C LYS A 420 -2.63 4.61 -9.06
N ARG A 421 -1.95 4.17 -8.01
CA ARG A 421 -1.86 2.76 -7.64
C ARG A 421 -3.21 2.18 -7.23
N TRP A 422 -4.01 2.90 -6.44
CA TRP A 422 -5.35 2.49 -6.06
C TRP A 422 -6.23 2.24 -7.28
N PHE A 423 -6.37 3.23 -8.17
CA PHE A 423 -7.23 3.09 -9.34
C PHE A 423 -6.73 2.06 -10.37
N ALA A 424 -5.42 1.80 -10.42
CA ALA A 424 -4.87 0.67 -11.19
C ALA A 424 -5.30 -0.68 -10.58
N LEU A 425 -5.19 -0.85 -9.26
CA LEU A 425 -5.61 -2.07 -8.57
C LEU A 425 -7.13 -2.29 -8.66
N ARG A 426 -7.93 -1.21 -8.71
CA ARG A 426 -9.38 -1.26 -8.90
C ARG A 426 -9.82 -1.76 -10.28
N GLN A 427 -8.94 -1.70 -11.28
CA GLN A 427 -9.16 -2.35 -12.60
C GLN A 427 -8.81 -3.85 -12.60
N GLY A 428 -8.09 -4.32 -11.57
CA GLY A 428 -7.60 -5.69 -11.45
C GLY A 428 -8.01 -6.35 -10.14
N GLU A 429 -7.04 -6.73 -9.32
CA GLU A 429 -7.25 -7.56 -8.14
C GLU A 429 -8.20 -6.98 -7.09
N LEU A 430 -8.21 -5.66 -6.92
CA LEU A 430 -9.10 -4.99 -5.98
C LEU A 430 -10.41 -4.55 -6.62
N ALA A 431 -10.71 -4.90 -7.87
CA ALA A 431 -12.04 -4.72 -8.45
C ALA A 431 -13.09 -5.40 -7.56
N THR A 432 -14.25 -4.77 -7.34
CA THR A 432 -15.23 -5.25 -6.34
C THR A 432 -15.65 -6.69 -6.61
N VAL A 433 -15.84 -7.02 -7.89
CA VAL A 433 -16.14 -8.38 -8.36
C VAL A 433 -15.02 -9.37 -8.04
N ASN A 434 -13.76 -9.00 -8.25
CA ASN A 434 -12.59 -9.87 -8.04
C ASN A 434 -12.32 -10.07 -6.55
N PHE A 435 -12.39 -9.01 -5.74
CA PHE A 435 -12.26 -9.09 -4.29
C PHE A 435 -13.31 -10.04 -3.72
N LYS A 436 -14.60 -9.82 -4.03
CA LYS A 436 -15.70 -10.66 -3.55
C LYS A 436 -15.62 -12.08 -4.10
N LYS A 437 -15.09 -12.27 -5.31
CA LYS A 437 -14.82 -13.60 -5.84
C LYS A 437 -13.77 -14.34 -5.01
N ASN A 438 -12.63 -13.73 -4.68
CA ASN A 438 -11.62 -14.37 -3.82
C ASN A 438 -12.18 -14.79 -2.45
N PHE A 439 -13.12 -14.01 -1.89
CA PHE A 439 -13.84 -14.38 -0.66
C PHE A 439 -14.84 -15.53 -0.90
N THR A 440 -15.68 -15.39 -1.92
CA THR A 440 -16.77 -16.33 -2.21
C THR A 440 -16.25 -17.70 -2.67
N ASP A 441 -15.15 -17.74 -3.42
CA ASP A 441 -14.50 -18.97 -3.86
C ASP A 441 -14.08 -19.83 -2.64
N ASN A 442 -13.49 -19.24 -1.60
CA ASN A 442 -13.10 -19.96 -0.39
C ASN A 442 -14.32 -20.46 0.38
N THR A 443 -15.36 -19.63 0.55
CA THR A 443 -16.59 -20.08 1.23
C THR A 443 -17.32 -21.19 0.47
N SER A 444 -17.30 -21.13 -0.86
CA SER A 444 -17.89 -22.15 -1.73
C SER A 444 -17.09 -23.44 -1.68
N LEU A 445 -15.75 -23.35 -1.67
CA LEU A 445 -14.88 -24.50 -1.49
C LEU A 445 -15.18 -25.23 -0.17
N LEU A 446 -15.19 -24.51 0.95
CA LEU A 446 -15.50 -25.12 2.26
C LEU A 446 -16.91 -25.73 2.32
N THR A 447 -17.88 -25.11 1.66
CA THR A 447 -19.25 -25.64 1.56
C THR A 447 -19.29 -26.93 0.73
N ASN A 448 -18.72 -26.91 -0.47
CA ASN A 448 -18.70 -28.02 -1.41
C ASN A 448 -17.88 -29.21 -0.90
N GLU A 449 -16.88 -28.94 -0.06
CA GLU A 449 -16.07 -29.96 0.60
C GLU A 449 -16.73 -30.51 1.85
N GLY A 450 -17.91 -30.01 2.26
CA GLY A 450 -18.60 -30.41 3.49
C GLY A 450 -17.85 -30.00 4.76
N ALA A 451 -16.86 -29.10 4.65
CA ALA A 451 -15.97 -28.70 5.72
C ALA A 451 -16.73 -28.04 6.87
N TYR A 452 -17.72 -27.18 6.58
CA TYR A 452 -18.51 -26.52 7.62
C TYR A 452 -19.33 -27.51 8.46
N ILE A 453 -19.86 -28.58 7.84
CA ILE A 453 -20.61 -29.61 8.55
C ILE A 453 -19.65 -30.35 9.50
N ARG A 454 -18.45 -30.70 9.03
CA ARG A 454 -17.42 -31.35 9.86
C ARG A 454 -16.90 -30.47 10.99
N GLU A 455 -16.66 -29.20 10.70
CA GLU A 455 -16.28 -28.21 11.70
C GLU A 455 -17.34 -28.11 12.80
N GLU A 456 -18.62 -27.99 12.44
CA GLU A 456 -19.72 -27.87 13.40
C GLU A 456 -19.90 -29.15 14.23
N LEU A 457 -19.65 -30.33 13.66
CA LEU A 457 -19.68 -31.60 14.39
C LEU A 457 -18.63 -31.67 15.50
N ARG A 458 -17.44 -31.10 15.30
CA ARG A 458 -16.36 -31.10 16.29
C ARG A 458 -16.39 -29.87 17.21
N TRP A 459 -16.74 -28.72 16.65
CA TRP A 459 -16.68 -27.40 17.29
C TRP A 459 -18.03 -26.68 17.19
N PRO A 460 -19.08 -27.19 17.87
CA PRO A 460 -20.44 -26.69 17.74
C PRO A 460 -20.56 -25.22 18.17
N SER A 461 -21.47 -24.48 17.52
CA SER A 461 -21.79 -23.07 17.76
C SER A 461 -20.65 -22.09 17.49
N THR A 462 -19.60 -22.50 16.76
CA THR A 462 -18.47 -21.61 16.42
C THR A 462 -18.59 -21.01 15.03
N MET A 463 -19.43 -21.58 14.16
CA MET A 463 -19.60 -21.14 12.78
C MET A 463 -20.79 -20.19 12.61
N ARG A 464 -20.65 -19.20 11.72
CA ARG A 464 -21.66 -18.16 11.50
C ARG A 464 -21.90 -17.89 10.03
N LEU A 465 -22.36 -18.91 9.31
CA LEU A 465 -22.58 -18.86 7.86
C LEU A 465 -23.52 -17.72 7.43
N GLN A 466 -24.45 -17.33 8.30
CA GLN A 466 -25.34 -16.20 8.08
C GLN A 466 -24.64 -14.83 7.92
N GLU A 467 -23.40 -14.68 8.43
CA GLU A 467 -22.65 -13.42 8.33
C GLU A 467 -22.05 -13.18 6.93
N GLN A 468 -22.06 -14.18 6.04
CA GLN A 468 -21.46 -14.08 4.70
C GLN A 468 -22.02 -12.91 3.87
N SER A 469 -23.33 -12.68 3.91
CA SER A 469 -23.97 -11.57 3.20
C SER A 469 -23.57 -10.21 3.79
N ALA A 470 -23.50 -10.11 5.12
CA ALA A 470 -23.09 -8.90 5.82
C ALA A 470 -21.63 -8.53 5.51
N ILE A 471 -20.72 -9.51 5.45
CA ILE A 471 -19.33 -9.28 5.02
C ILE A 471 -19.30 -8.81 3.56
N GLY A 472 -20.11 -9.41 2.68
CA GLY A 472 -20.25 -8.97 1.30
C GLY A 472 -20.67 -7.51 1.17
N SER A 473 -21.68 -7.07 1.95
CA SER A 473 -22.13 -5.68 2.00
C SER A 473 -21.08 -4.76 2.60
N TRP A 474 -20.37 -5.19 3.64
CA TRP A 474 -19.28 -4.43 4.25
C TRP A 474 -18.16 -4.18 3.22
N ILE A 475 -17.79 -5.19 2.41
CA ILE A 475 -16.78 -5.04 1.35
C ILE A 475 -17.23 -4.00 0.31
N ASP A 476 -18.52 -4.02 -0.08
CA ASP A 476 -19.07 -3.04 -1.03
C ASP A 476 -18.94 -1.61 -0.49
N SER A 477 -19.39 -1.37 0.75
CA SER A 477 -19.26 -0.08 1.43
C SER A 477 -17.80 0.35 1.59
N ARG A 478 -16.93 -0.59 1.95
CA ARG A 478 -15.50 -0.32 2.16
C ARG A 478 -14.80 0.15 0.89
N LEU A 479 -14.99 -0.57 -0.21
CA LEU A 479 -14.33 -0.23 -1.47
C LEU A 479 -14.89 1.08 -2.05
N ALA A 480 -16.20 1.32 -1.93
CA ALA A 480 -16.80 2.59 -2.34
C ALA A 480 -16.26 3.77 -1.53
N PHE A 481 -16.12 3.60 -0.21
CA PHE A 481 -15.50 4.58 0.67
C PHE A 481 -14.05 4.88 0.26
N LEU A 482 -13.25 3.85 -0.01
CA LEU A 482 -11.85 4.02 -0.40
C LEU A 482 -11.71 4.65 -1.80
N ASP A 483 -12.59 4.33 -2.75
CA ASP A 483 -12.67 5.00 -4.05
C ASP A 483 -12.89 6.51 -3.89
N GLN A 484 -13.80 6.89 -2.99
CA GLN A 484 -14.05 8.29 -2.66
C GLN A 484 -12.82 8.92 -1.96
N TYR A 485 -12.25 8.26 -0.96
CA TYR A 485 -11.13 8.77 -0.17
C TYR A 485 -9.87 9.02 -1.02
N PHE A 486 -9.44 8.02 -1.80
CA PHE A 486 -8.26 8.15 -2.67
C PHE A 486 -8.55 9.01 -3.91
N GLY A 487 -9.82 9.14 -4.30
CA GLY A 487 -10.30 10.08 -5.31
C GLY A 487 -10.16 11.56 -4.92
N GLU A 488 -9.87 11.88 -3.65
CA GLU A 488 -9.55 13.26 -3.23
C GLU A 488 -8.07 13.61 -3.37
N PHE A 489 -7.19 12.63 -3.64
CA PHE A 489 -5.76 12.90 -3.73
C PHE A 489 -5.41 13.54 -5.08
N PRO A 490 -4.38 14.39 -5.14
CA PRO A 490 -4.04 15.07 -6.38
C PRO A 490 -3.56 14.06 -7.44
N GLU A 491 -3.95 14.24 -8.70
CA GLU A 491 -3.48 13.40 -9.82
C GLU A 491 -2.00 13.61 -10.15
N GLN A 492 -1.47 14.79 -9.82
CA GLN A 492 -0.11 15.23 -10.06
C GLN A 492 0.40 16.02 -8.85
N ASP A 493 1.72 16.03 -8.65
CA ASP A 493 2.35 16.83 -7.59
C ASP A 493 3.52 17.63 -8.16
N ALA A 494 3.24 18.88 -8.54
CA ALA A 494 4.25 19.80 -9.06
C ALA A 494 5.31 20.18 -8.01
N SER A 495 4.99 20.06 -6.71
CA SER A 495 5.91 20.39 -5.61
C SER A 495 7.00 19.33 -5.43
N ALA A 496 6.74 18.10 -5.90
CA ALA A 496 7.71 17.01 -5.91
C ALA A 496 8.77 17.14 -7.02
N VAL A 497 8.66 18.14 -7.91
CA VAL A 497 9.66 18.41 -8.96
C VAL A 497 10.62 19.50 -8.48
N GLU A 498 11.71 19.07 -7.84
CA GLU A 498 12.73 19.92 -7.22
C GLU A 498 13.81 20.36 -8.23
N VAL A 499 13.43 21.30 -9.10
CA VAL A 499 14.35 21.99 -10.02
C VAL A 499 14.29 23.50 -9.79
N THR A 500 15.44 24.13 -9.54
CA THR A 500 15.58 25.58 -9.43
C THR A 500 16.09 26.13 -10.76
N LEU A 501 15.33 27.03 -11.37
CA LEU A 501 15.58 27.57 -12.72
C LEU A 501 15.86 29.08 -12.63
N PRO A 502 17.10 29.53 -12.31
CA PRO A 502 17.44 30.94 -12.17
C PRO A 502 17.15 31.76 -13.43
N ARG A 503 17.31 31.15 -14.59
CA ARG A 503 17.13 31.82 -15.88
C ARG A 503 16.47 30.91 -16.88
N PHE A 504 15.49 31.44 -17.58
CA PHE A 504 15.01 30.93 -18.85
C PHE A 504 14.82 32.14 -19.77
N SER A 505 15.44 32.11 -20.94
CA SER A 505 15.48 33.22 -21.87
C SER A 505 15.58 32.71 -23.30
N GLY A 506 15.39 33.59 -24.27
CA GLY A 506 15.67 33.27 -25.66
C GLY A 506 15.92 34.54 -26.45
N GLN A 507 16.32 34.36 -27.71
CA GLN A 507 16.58 35.44 -28.64
C GLN A 507 16.18 35.03 -30.06
N ILE A 508 15.87 36.02 -30.89
CA ILE A 508 15.68 35.81 -32.33
C ILE A 508 17.07 35.80 -32.97
N SER A 509 17.41 34.71 -33.66
CA SER A 509 18.66 34.55 -34.40
C SER A 509 18.33 34.22 -35.85
N GLY A 510 18.23 35.26 -36.70
CA GLY A 510 17.76 35.10 -38.07
C GLY A 510 16.31 34.59 -38.14
N SER A 511 16.08 33.48 -38.83
CA SER A 511 14.77 32.80 -38.94
C SER A 511 14.51 31.78 -37.81
N GLU A 512 15.35 31.71 -36.79
CA GLU A 512 15.24 30.76 -35.69
C GLU A 512 15.08 31.45 -34.34
N LYS A 513 14.52 30.71 -33.37
CA LYS A 513 14.45 31.12 -31.96
C LYS A 513 15.44 30.29 -31.16
N ALA A 514 16.47 30.94 -30.62
CA ALA A 514 17.47 30.30 -29.76
C ALA A 514 17.05 30.48 -28.30
N LEU A 515 16.73 29.38 -27.61
CA LEU A 515 16.37 29.33 -26.21
C LEU A 515 17.57 28.90 -25.37
N LEU A 516 17.70 29.51 -24.19
CA LEU A 516 18.75 29.25 -23.21
C LEU A 516 18.14 29.28 -21.80
N TRP A 517 18.36 28.23 -21.03
CA TRP A 517 18.07 28.22 -19.59
C TRP A 517 19.23 27.70 -18.77
N THR A 518 19.26 28.14 -17.52
CA THR A 518 20.16 27.59 -16.51
C THR A 518 19.34 27.03 -15.35
N THR A 519 19.86 25.97 -14.75
CA THR A 519 19.40 25.44 -13.47
C THR A 519 20.52 25.61 -12.44
N SER A 520 20.19 26.07 -11.24
CA SER A 520 21.14 26.10 -10.11
C SER A 520 21.04 24.86 -9.22
N PHE A 521 19.94 24.11 -9.34
CA PHE A 521 19.72 22.87 -8.62
C PHE A 521 18.76 21.98 -9.41
N GLU A 522 19.08 20.70 -9.50
CA GLU A 522 18.24 19.64 -10.04
C GLU A 522 18.28 18.44 -9.10
N LYS A 523 17.13 17.88 -8.77
CA LYS A 523 17.02 16.59 -8.07
C LYS A 523 16.17 15.65 -8.90
N ASP A 524 16.79 14.57 -9.35
CA ASP A 524 16.18 13.54 -10.19
C ASP A 524 15.42 14.09 -11.41
N ALA A 525 15.87 15.22 -11.97
CA ALA A 525 15.30 15.78 -13.19
C ALA A 525 15.56 14.81 -14.36
N SER A 526 14.53 14.48 -15.14
CA SER A 526 14.67 13.58 -16.30
C SER A 526 14.80 14.36 -17.60
N ARG A 527 13.92 15.34 -17.84
CA ARG A 527 13.89 16.13 -19.09
C ARG A 527 13.16 17.46 -18.93
N PHE A 528 13.44 18.36 -19.87
CA PHE A 528 12.68 19.57 -20.16
C PHE A 528 11.98 19.39 -21.50
N GLU A 529 10.65 19.43 -21.54
CA GLU A 529 9.91 19.56 -22.80
C GLU A 529 9.73 21.04 -23.10
N VAL A 530 10.19 21.47 -24.27
CA VAL A 530 10.03 22.84 -24.74
C VAL A 530 8.66 22.94 -25.40
N GLU A 531 7.82 23.80 -24.85
CA GLU A 531 6.51 24.09 -25.40
C GLU A 531 6.47 25.50 -26.00
N PHE A 532 5.90 25.60 -27.19
CA PHE A 532 5.77 26.80 -27.99
C PHE A 532 4.31 27.23 -28.09
N SER A 533 4.08 28.54 -28.19
CA SER A 533 2.79 29.10 -28.52
C SER A 533 2.94 30.34 -29.40
N SER A 534 2.09 30.46 -30.42
CA SER A 534 1.96 31.67 -31.24
C SER A 534 1.01 32.71 -30.64
N ASN A 535 0.18 32.33 -29.67
CA ASN A 535 -0.86 33.17 -29.08
C ASN A 535 -0.75 33.33 -27.55
N GLY A 536 0.19 32.63 -26.92
CA GLY A 536 0.45 32.68 -25.48
C GLY A 536 -0.56 31.92 -24.61
N SER A 537 -1.53 31.23 -25.21
CA SER A 537 -2.58 30.49 -24.49
C SER A 537 -2.61 29.00 -24.85
N THR A 538 -2.35 28.65 -26.11
CA THR A 538 -2.28 27.26 -26.57
C THR A 538 -0.82 26.87 -26.75
N PHE A 539 -0.32 25.98 -25.90
CA PHE A 539 1.06 25.51 -25.95
C PHE A 539 1.14 24.11 -26.55
N THR A 540 2.08 23.92 -27.49
CA THR A 540 2.37 22.62 -28.11
C THR A 540 3.83 22.27 -27.89
N LYS A 541 4.13 20.99 -27.65
CA LYS A 541 5.50 20.50 -27.53
C LYS A 541 6.21 20.62 -28.88
N VAL A 542 7.34 21.32 -28.91
CA VAL A 542 8.20 21.49 -30.10
C VAL A 542 9.53 20.77 -29.99
N GLY A 543 9.89 20.33 -28.78
CA GLY A 543 11.07 19.50 -28.57
C GLY A 543 11.24 19.11 -27.11
N GLN A 544 12.35 18.43 -26.83
CA GLN A 544 12.75 18.11 -25.48
C GLN A 544 14.27 18.08 -25.36
N VAL A 545 14.77 18.35 -24.17
CA VAL A 545 16.18 18.30 -23.81
C VAL A 545 16.32 17.45 -22.54
N ALA A 546 17.24 16.49 -22.53
CA ALA A 546 17.51 15.69 -21.35
C ALA A 546 18.11 16.56 -20.23
N ALA A 547 17.68 16.33 -18.99
CA ALA A 547 18.25 17.01 -17.82
C ALA A 547 19.51 16.30 -17.32
N SER A 548 20.23 16.91 -16.38
CA SER A 548 21.46 16.35 -15.81
C SER A 548 21.22 15.29 -14.73
N GLY A 549 19.95 15.06 -14.35
CA GLY A 549 19.58 14.18 -13.24
C GLY A 549 19.58 14.93 -11.92
N THR A 550 20.57 14.64 -11.07
CA THR A 550 20.75 15.29 -9.78
C THR A 550 22.04 16.11 -9.81
N SER A 551 21.92 17.43 -9.63
CA SER A 551 23.05 18.37 -9.66
C SER A 551 22.81 19.53 -8.69
N SER A 552 23.81 19.85 -7.89
CA SER A 552 23.92 21.11 -7.13
C SER A 552 24.83 22.14 -7.81
N SER A 553 25.41 21.78 -8.95
CA SER A 553 26.20 22.68 -9.81
C SER A 553 25.31 23.30 -10.89
N GLU A 554 25.60 24.54 -11.28
CA GLU A 554 24.88 25.21 -12.35
C GLU A 554 24.99 24.40 -13.66
N LYS A 555 23.86 24.19 -14.34
CA LYS A 555 23.80 23.59 -15.68
C LYS A 555 23.16 24.55 -16.66
N THR A 556 23.67 24.53 -17.88
CA THR A 556 23.19 25.36 -18.98
C THR A 556 22.68 24.46 -20.09
N TYR A 557 21.48 24.78 -20.56
CA TYR A 557 20.80 24.06 -21.63
C TYR A 557 20.38 25.03 -22.72
N ASN A 558 20.39 24.54 -23.95
CA ASN A 558 19.96 25.29 -25.12
C ASN A 558 19.00 24.47 -25.98
N PHE A 559 18.15 25.17 -26.73
CA PHE A 559 17.26 24.57 -27.72
C PHE A 559 17.00 25.58 -28.84
N THR A 560 17.05 25.14 -30.10
CA THR A 560 16.71 25.96 -31.26
C THR A 560 15.39 25.51 -31.86
N HIS A 561 14.50 26.47 -32.14
CA HIS A 561 13.22 26.24 -32.80
C HIS A 561 13.16 27.04 -34.12
N PRO A 562 13.08 26.38 -35.30
CA PRO A 562 12.95 27.05 -36.58
C PRO A 562 11.56 27.68 -36.74
N ASP A 563 11.43 28.94 -36.33
CA ASP A 563 10.20 29.71 -36.45
C ASP A 563 10.50 31.20 -36.69
N ALA A 564 9.98 31.72 -37.80
CA ALA A 564 10.16 33.10 -38.21
C ALA A 564 9.17 34.06 -37.54
N SER A 565 8.17 33.55 -36.80
CA SER A 565 7.09 34.34 -36.21
C SER A 565 7.59 35.20 -35.05
N ALA A 566 6.98 36.37 -34.85
CA ALA A 566 7.23 37.27 -33.72
C ALA A 566 6.01 38.20 -33.51
N PRO A 567 5.53 38.42 -32.27
CA PRO A 567 6.01 37.81 -31.03
C PRO A 567 5.63 36.34 -30.91
N VAL A 568 6.45 35.56 -30.20
CA VAL A 568 6.18 34.14 -29.88
C VAL A 568 6.50 33.82 -28.43
N PHE A 569 5.90 32.76 -27.90
CA PHE A 569 5.95 32.40 -26.49
C PHE A 569 6.55 31.01 -26.30
N TYR A 570 7.35 30.85 -25.25
CA TYR A 570 7.92 29.56 -24.87
C TYR A 570 7.80 29.31 -23.38
N ARG A 571 7.61 28.04 -22.99
CA ARG A 571 7.75 27.54 -21.62
C ARG A 571 8.42 26.18 -21.60
N LEU A 572 8.95 25.80 -20.44
CA LEU A 572 9.47 24.46 -20.19
C LEU A 572 8.45 23.67 -19.36
N LYS A 573 8.19 22.43 -19.74
CA LYS A 573 7.56 21.41 -18.91
C LYS A 573 8.65 20.50 -18.37
N ILE A 574 8.90 20.59 -17.07
CA ILE A 574 10.05 20.00 -16.39
C ILE A 574 9.61 18.71 -15.72
N PHE A 575 10.24 17.59 -16.04
CA PHE A 575 9.91 16.27 -15.48
C PHE A 575 11.00 15.78 -14.53
N ASN A 576 10.61 15.03 -13.51
CA ASN A 576 11.52 14.18 -12.74
C ASN A 576 11.53 12.73 -13.29
N LYS A 577 12.33 11.85 -12.70
CA LYS A 577 12.44 10.42 -13.07
C LYS A 577 11.14 9.64 -12.82
N GLU A 578 10.29 10.13 -11.92
CA GLU A 578 8.99 9.55 -11.59
C GLU A 578 7.84 10.05 -12.49
N GLU A 579 8.15 10.75 -13.59
CA GLU A 579 7.18 11.30 -14.54
C GLU A 579 6.20 12.32 -13.94
N LEU A 580 6.52 12.90 -12.78
CA LEU A 580 5.85 14.10 -12.27
C LEU A 580 6.44 15.31 -12.97
N PHE A 581 5.63 16.36 -13.17
CA PHE A 581 6.07 17.56 -13.87
C PHE A 581 5.61 18.87 -13.23
N LYS A 582 6.36 19.94 -13.52
CA LYS A 582 5.97 21.33 -13.30
C LYS A 582 6.30 22.19 -14.51
N TYR A 583 5.68 23.36 -14.62
CA TYR A 583 5.97 24.31 -15.68
C TYR A 583 6.93 25.42 -15.21
N SER A 584 7.78 25.91 -16.12
CA SER A 584 8.51 27.17 -15.93
C SER A 584 7.61 28.38 -16.17
N ASN A 585 8.15 29.58 -15.93
CA ASN A 585 7.58 30.82 -16.47
C ASN A 585 7.57 30.79 -18.01
N VAL A 586 6.65 31.56 -18.60
CA VAL A 586 6.58 31.80 -20.05
C VAL A 586 7.50 32.97 -20.42
N ILE A 587 8.31 32.81 -21.47
CA ILE A 587 9.11 33.90 -22.06
C ILE A 587 8.57 34.31 -23.43
N VAL A 588 8.78 35.57 -23.80
CA VAL A 588 8.32 36.16 -25.08
C VAL A 588 9.52 36.59 -25.91
N LEU A 589 9.56 36.21 -27.18
CA LEU A 589 10.62 36.60 -28.13
C LEU A 589 10.04 37.45 -29.25
N GLY A 590 10.72 38.55 -29.59
CA GLY A 590 10.25 39.53 -30.58
C GLY A 590 9.36 40.64 -30.00
N GLY A 591 9.56 40.96 -28.72
CA GLY A 591 8.91 42.05 -28.00
C GLY A 591 9.53 43.43 -28.21
N CYS A 592 8.83 44.45 -27.73
CA CYS A 592 8.80 45.87 -28.09
C CYS A 592 10.04 46.73 -27.74
N PRO A 593 10.41 47.76 -28.55
CA PRO A 593 11.59 48.60 -28.29
C PRO A 593 11.45 49.57 -27.11
N THR A 594 10.23 50.01 -26.77
CA THR A 594 9.97 50.98 -25.69
C THR A 594 8.78 50.51 -24.85
N PRO A 595 9.03 49.83 -23.72
CA PRO A 595 7.95 49.38 -22.85
C PRO A 595 7.25 50.56 -22.15
N PRO A 596 5.93 50.49 -21.93
CA PRO A 596 5.20 51.51 -21.18
C PRO A 596 5.60 51.56 -19.70
N ALA A 597 5.22 52.62 -18.97
CA ALA A 597 5.48 52.75 -17.54
C ALA A 597 4.65 51.77 -16.68
N ALA A 598 5.18 51.39 -15.51
CA ALA A 598 4.50 50.48 -14.59
C ALA A 598 3.23 51.12 -14.00
N PRO A 599 2.10 50.39 -13.94
CA PRO A 599 0.89 50.91 -13.31
C PRO A 599 1.04 50.98 -11.79
N THR A 600 0.27 51.84 -11.15
CA THR A 600 0.07 51.83 -9.69
C THR A 600 -1.18 51.02 -9.36
N ILE A 601 -1.11 50.13 -8.38
CA ILE A 601 -2.24 49.26 -8.03
C ILE A 601 -2.73 49.48 -6.59
N SER A 602 -4.00 49.17 -6.35
CA SER A 602 -4.65 49.21 -5.03
C SER A 602 -5.70 48.10 -4.94
N ALA A 603 -6.03 47.68 -3.72
CA ALA A 603 -7.11 46.71 -3.45
C ALA A 603 -8.22 47.37 -2.63
N SER A 604 -9.47 47.10 -2.96
CA SER A 604 -10.62 47.59 -2.17
C SER A 604 -10.67 46.95 -0.79
N LEU A 605 -10.17 45.72 -0.67
CA LEU A 605 -9.99 44.97 0.58
C LEU A 605 -8.61 44.32 0.60
N THR A 606 -7.89 44.48 1.71
CA THR A 606 -6.61 43.80 1.97
C THR A 606 -6.77 42.53 2.82
N ALA A 607 -8.00 42.21 3.24
CA ALA A 607 -8.37 40.96 3.89
C ALA A 607 -9.72 40.46 3.34
N VAL A 608 -9.79 39.19 2.89
CA VAL A 608 -11.00 38.60 2.29
C VAL A 608 -11.21 37.15 2.75
N ASN A 609 -12.47 36.74 2.90
CA ASN A 609 -12.88 35.34 3.15
C ASN A 609 -13.27 34.61 1.85
N LEU A 610 -13.51 33.29 1.90
CA LEU A 610 -13.72 32.42 0.71
C LEU A 610 -14.86 32.84 -0.23
N LYS A 611 -15.83 33.63 0.26
CA LYS A 611 -16.97 34.16 -0.51
C LYS A 611 -16.87 35.66 -0.80
N GLN A 612 -15.78 36.29 -0.37
CA GLN A 612 -15.54 37.70 -0.59
C GLN A 612 -14.53 37.84 -1.72
N SER A 613 -14.74 38.88 -2.51
CA SER A 613 -13.82 39.28 -3.55
C SER A 613 -13.32 40.67 -3.24
N THR A 614 -12.05 40.91 -3.53
CA THR A 614 -11.47 42.24 -3.53
C THR A 614 -11.42 42.75 -4.96
N VAL A 615 -11.69 44.04 -5.13
CA VAL A 615 -11.51 44.72 -6.39
C VAL A 615 -10.10 45.27 -6.41
N LEU A 616 -9.29 44.80 -7.35
CA LEU A 616 -7.96 45.32 -7.60
C LEU A 616 -8.05 46.34 -8.72
N LYS A 617 -7.56 47.56 -8.49
CA LYS A 617 -7.60 48.67 -9.44
C LYS A 617 -6.19 49.11 -9.79
N ALA A 618 -5.94 49.27 -11.08
CA ALA A 618 -4.68 49.77 -11.64
C ALA A 618 -4.89 51.14 -12.30
N THR A 619 -4.00 52.08 -12.02
CA THR A 619 -3.97 53.43 -12.60
C THR A 619 -2.59 53.70 -13.22
N GLY A 620 -2.50 54.71 -14.10
CA GLY A 620 -1.23 55.08 -14.74
C GLY A 620 -0.83 54.23 -15.96
N CYS A 621 -1.70 53.35 -16.44
CA CYS A 621 -1.52 52.64 -17.71
C CYS A 621 -2.50 53.20 -18.76
N ALA A 622 -1.97 53.82 -19.82
CA ALA A 622 -2.76 54.30 -20.95
C ALA A 622 -3.21 53.16 -21.89
N ASN A 623 -2.61 51.97 -21.75
CA ASN A 623 -2.86 50.80 -22.58
C ASN A 623 -3.54 49.68 -21.76
N THR A 624 -3.36 48.42 -22.14
CA THR A 624 -4.00 47.28 -21.48
C THR A 624 -3.27 46.93 -20.19
N VAL A 625 -3.91 47.05 -19.03
CA VAL A 625 -3.35 46.49 -17.79
C VAL A 625 -3.43 44.97 -17.84
N VAL A 626 -2.35 44.30 -17.43
CA VAL A 626 -2.24 42.84 -17.31
C VAL A 626 -1.82 42.52 -15.87
N TRP A 627 -2.62 41.73 -15.18
CA TRP A 627 -2.35 41.32 -13.80
C TRP A 627 -1.48 40.06 -13.75
N ASN A 628 -0.75 39.84 -12.67
CA ASN A 628 0.01 38.60 -12.42
C ASN A 628 -0.89 37.35 -12.28
N THR A 629 -2.22 37.54 -12.27
CA THR A 629 -3.23 36.48 -12.42
C THR A 629 -3.49 36.08 -13.88
N GLY A 630 -2.96 36.81 -14.85
CA GLY A 630 -3.23 36.66 -16.28
C GLY A 630 -4.46 37.42 -16.79
N GLN A 631 -5.28 37.98 -15.90
CA GLN A 631 -6.44 38.80 -16.28
C GLN A 631 -6.01 40.17 -16.81
N THR A 632 -6.83 40.79 -17.66
CA THR A 632 -6.57 42.11 -18.23
C THR A 632 -7.68 43.11 -17.91
N GLY A 633 -7.32 44.39 -17.89
CA GLY A 633 -8.24 45.50 -17.60
C GLY A 633 -7.77 46.36 -16.42
N SER A 634 -8.18 47.63 -16.42
CA SER A 634 -7.83 48.61 -15.38
C SER A 634 -8.38 48.25 -13.99
N GLN A 635 -9.28 47.28 -13.93
CA GLN A 635 -9.80 46.72 -12.69
C GLN A 635 -10.07 45.22 -12.89
N ILE A 636 -9.72 44.42 -11.88
CA ILE A 636 -10.13 43.01 -11.80
C ILE A 636 -10.78 42.73 -10.45
N THR A 637 -11.63 41.72 -10.42
CA THR A 637 -12.19 41.18 -9.17
C THR A 637 -11.42 39.91 -8.84
N ALA A 638 -10.76 39.89 -7.69
CA ALA A 638 -9.94 38.79 -7.22
C ALA A 638 -10.57 38.12 -6.00
N SER A 639 -10.62 36.78 -6.00
CA SER A 639 -11.15 35.95 -4.91
C SER A 639 -10.08 34.95 -4.45
N PRO A 640 -9.01 35.42 -3.79
CA PRO A 640 -7.91 34.55 -3.38
C PRO A 640 -8.34 33.50 -2.34
N THR A 641 -7.81 32.29 -2.47
CA THR A 641 -8.01 31.14 -1.55
C THR A 641 -6.87 30.95 -0.54
N SER A 642 -5.90 31.84 -0.56
CA SER A 642 -4.80 31.96 0.40
C SER A 642 -4.24 33.38 0.35
N THR A 643 -3.38 33.76 1.28
CA THR A 643 -2.73 35.08 1.24
C THR A 643 -1.96 35.22 -0.07
N THR A 644 -2.40 36.15 -0.92
CA THR A 644 -1.90 36.29 -2.30
C THR A 644 -1.31 37.68 -2.51
N VAL A 645 -0.19 37.75 -3.22
CA VAL A 645 0.44 39.00 -3.64
C VAL A 645 0.03 39.29 -5.09
N TYR A 646 -0.53 40.47 -5.33
CA TYR A 646 -0.94 40.94 -6.66
C TYR A 646 0.01 42.01 -7.18
N GLN A 647 0.30 41.94 -8.48
CA GLN A 647 1.06 42.93 -9.24
C GLN A 647 0.42 43.09 -10.62
N ALA A 648 0.64 44.22 -11.27
CA ALA A 648 0.20 44.44 -12.64
C ALA A 648 1.28 45.08 -13.51
N THR A 649 1.20 44.85 -14.81
CA THR A 649 2.03 45.45 -15.84
C THR A 649 1.15 46.19 -16.85
N CYS A 650 1.63 47.29 -17.40
CA CYS A 650 0.97 47.96 -18.52
C CYS A 650 1.44 47.32 -19.83
N ARG A 651 0.52 46.92 -20.70
CA ARG A 651 0.79 46.25 -21.99
C ARG A 651 0.28 47.11 -23.14
N GLN A 652 1.19 47.53 -24.02
CA GLN A 652 0.85 48.23 -25.26
C GLN A 652 0.49 47.24 -26.39
N SER A 653 1.29 46.19 -26.53
CA SER A 653 1.10 45.05 -27.42
C SER A 653 1.69 43.79 -26.76
N ILE A 654 1.35 42.61 -27.24
CA ILE A 654 1.92 41.34 -26.72
C ILE A 654 3.45 41.38 -26.87
N GLY A 655 4.19 41.23 -25.77
CA GLY A 655 5.65 41.41 -25.71
C GLY A 655 6.10 42.86 -25.53
N CYS A 656 5.19 43.81 -25.25
CA CYS A 656 5.47 45.22 -24.92
C CYS A 656 4.89 45.57 -23.54
N GLU A 657 5.45 45.00 -22.46
CA GLU A 657 4.99 45.22 -21.09
C GLU A 657 5.97 46.04 -20.23
N SER A 658 5.42 46.89 -19.35
CA SER A 658 6.18 47.58 -18.30
C SER A 658 6.83 46.61 -17.30
N SER A 659 7.74 47.12 -16.46
CA SER A 659 8.07 46.45 -15.19
C SER A 659 6.81 46.23 -14.33
N PRO A 660 6.77 45.20 -13.46
CA PRO A 660 5.65 44.99 -12.54
C PRO A 660 5.48 46.15 -11.57
N SER A 661 4.23 46.45 -11.20
CA SER A 661 3.88 47.41 -10.16
C SER A 661 4.46 47.02 -8.79
N ALA A 662 4.48 47.96 -7.85
CA ALA A 662 4.61 47.62 -6.44
C ALA A 662 3.52 46.61 -6.03
N PRO A 663 3.83 45.60 -5.20
CA PRO A 663 2.90 44.55 -4.85
C PRO A 663 1.81 45.01 -3.86
N VAL A 664 0.61 44.46 -4.00
CA VAL A 664 -0.47 44.56 -3.00
C VAL A 664 -0.76 43.18 -2.46
N THR A 665 -0.68 43.02 -1.13
CA THR A 665 -0.96 41.74 -0.46
C THR A 665 -2.40 41.71 0.03
N VAL A 666 -3.13 40.66 -0.35
CA VAL A 666 -4.48 40.38 0.13
C VAL A 666 -4.41 39.15 1.02
N THR A 667 -4.74 39.33 2.30
CA THR A 667 -4.65 38.30 3.34
C THR A 667 -5.94 37.50 3.46
N MET A 668 -5.82 36.22 3.85
CA MET A 668 -6.97 35.36 4.13
C MET A 668 -6.94 34.90 5.60
N PRO A 669 -7.75 35.53 6.47
CA PRO A 669 -7.80 35.17 7.89
C PRO A 669 -8.35 33.74 8.08
N ILE A 670 -7.95 33.08 9.18
CA ILE A 670 -8.42 31.71 9.50
C ILE A 670 -9.87 31.81 9.99
N ALA A 671 -10.79 31.15 9.29
CA ALA A 671 -12.20 31.04 9.67
C ALA A 671 -12.43 29.69 10.37
N ALA A 672 -11.87 29.56 11.57
CA ALA A 672 -11.90 28.32 12.34
C ALA A 672 -13.31 27.98 12.85
N GLU A 673 -13.74 26.75 12.61
CA GLU A 673 -14.87 26.10 13.24
C GLU A 673 -14.41 24.74 13.78
N GLY A 674 -15.01 24.26 14.85
CA GLY A 674 -14.72 22.93 15.36
C GLY A 674 -15.36 22.68 16.70
N PHE A 675 -15.13 21.49 17.23
CA PHE A 675 -15.63 21.02 18.52
C PHE A 675 -14.54 20.30 19.30
N LEU A 676 -14.56 20.44 20.62
CA LEU A 676 -13.91 19.53 21.56
C LEU A 676 -14.96 18.50 22.03
N ASN A 677 -15.07 17.38 21.32
CA ASN A 677 -16.14 16.41 21.57
C ASN A 677 -15.95 15.65 22.88
N THR A 678 -14.74 15.15 23.12
CA THR A 678 -14.42 14.27 24.25
C THR A 678 -13.22 14.83 25.01
N ALA A 679 -13.28 14.80 26.34
CA ALA A 679 -12.12 14.98 27.19
C ALA A 679 -12.26 14.07 28.41
N THR A 680 -11.45 13.02 28.44
CA THR A 680 -11.35 12.05 29.55
C THR A 680 -9.88 11.83 29.90
N CYS A 681 -9.62 11.12 30.99
CA CYS A 681 -8.27 10.68 31.37
C CYS A 681 -7.69 9.59 30.47
N THR A 682 -8.37 9.24 29.38
CA THR A 682 -7.91 8.25 28.41
C THR A 682 -7.86 8.80 26.99
N THR A 683 -8.72 9.76 26.64
CA THR A 683 -8.80 10.31 25.28
C THR A 683 -9.36 11.72 25.31
N ILE A 684 -8.75 12.60 24.53
CA ILE A 684 -9.29 13.93 24.25
C ILE A 684 -9.44 14.01 22.73
N SER A 685 -10.62 14.32 22.20
CA SER A 685 -10.85 14.27 20.75
C SER A 685 -11.90 15.26 20.29
N GLY A 686 -11.87 15.58 19.00
CA GLY A 686 -12.78 16.53 18.40
C GLY A 686 -12.60 16.68 16.90
N TRP A 687 -13.05 17.81 16.36
CA TRP A 687 -12.77 18.20 14.99
C TRP A 687 -12.56 19.70 14.87
N ALA A 688 -11.76 20.13 13.90
CA ALA A 688 -11.48 21.51 13.62
C ALA A 688 -11.25 21.69 12.11
N TRP A 689 -11.77 22.79 11.57
CA TRP A 689 -11.85 23.08 10.16
C TRP A 689 -11.67 24.57 9.92
N ASP A 690 -10.97 24.95 8.85
CA ASP A 690 -10.92 26.33 8.38
C ASP A 690 -11.82 26.46 7.14
N ALA A 691 -12.93 27.19 7.27
CA ALA A 691 -13.87 27.40 6.18
C ALA A 691 -13.24 28.17 5.00
N ASN A 692 -12.17 28.92 5.25
CA ASN A 692 -11.40 29.63 4.23
C ASN A 692 -10.33 28.74 3.57
N ARG A 693 -10.07 27.55 4.10
CA ARG A 693 -9.12 26.58 3.54
C ARG A 693 -9.74 25.18 3.63
N PRO A 694 -10.86 24.95 2.92
CA PRO A 694 -11.78 23.88 3.26
C PRO A 694 -11.14 22.49 3.21
N ASN A 695 -10.12 22.27 2.39
CA ASN A 695 -9.46 20.95 2.26
C ASN A 695 -8.12 20.85 3.01
N THR A 696 -7.76 21.87 3.80
CA THR A 696 -6.49 21.92 4.52
C THR A 696 -6.70 21.52 5.99
N PRO A 697 -6.02 20.47 6.48
CA PRO A 697 -6.02 20.15 7.91
C PRO A 697 -5.47 21.31 8.74
N VAL A 698 -6.08 21.59 9.88
CA VAL A 698 -5.67 22.69 10.77
C VAL A 698 -4.90 22.14 11.97
N MET A 699 -3.92 22.91 12.47
CA MET A 699 -3.27 22.61 13.74
C MET A 699 -4.20 23.01 14.89
N VAL A 700 -4.44 22.10 15.82
CA VAL A 700 -5.28 22.30 17.00
C VAL A 700 -4.37 22.33 18.23
N GLU A 701 -4.51 23.38 19.04
CA GLU A 701 -3.86 23.50 20.34
C GLU A 701 -4.85 23.12 21.43
N LEU A 702 -4.45 22.21 22.33
CA LEU A 702 -5.14 21.89 23.57
C LEU A 702 -4.57 22.78 24.68
N LEU A 703 -5.45 23.43 25.43
CA LEU A 703 -5.09 24.34 26.50
C LEU A 703 -5.66 23.87 27.83
N ASP A 704 -4.88 24.03 28.90
CA ASP A 704 -5.36 24.02 30.29
C ASP A 704 -5.32 25.46 30.81
N GLY A 705 -6.50 26.05 30.99
CA GLY A 705 -6.63 27.50 31.13
C GLY A 705 -6.02 28.25 29.93
N PRO A 706 -5.11 29.22 30.13
CA PRO A 706 -4.46 29.95 29.04
C PRO A 706 -3.24 29.24 28.43
N THR A 707 -2.76 28.16 29.07
CA THR A 707 -1.49 27.52 28.72
C THR A 707 -1.72 26.42 27.69
N VAL A 708 -0.99 26.47 26.57
CA VAL A 708 -0.98 25.37 25.59
C VAL A 708 -0.21 24.19 26.17
N ILE A 709 -0.87 23.05 26.30
CA ILE A 709 -0.31 21.82 26.91
C ILE A 709 -0.08 20.71 25.88
N ALA A 710 -0.70 20.80 24.71
CA ALA A 710 -0.46 19.92 23.56
C ALA A 710 -0.91 20.58 22.26
N SER A 711 -0.40 20.09 21.14
CA SER A 711 -0.86 20.48 19.80
C SER A 711 -0.88 19.28 18.87
N SER A 712 -1.90 19.18 18.02
CA SER A 712 -2.06 18.12 17.03
C SER A 712 -2.77 18.69 15.81
N ILE A 713 -2.36 18.32 14.59
CA ILE A 713 -3.19 18.64 13.42
C ILE A 713 -4.48 17.82 13.46
N ALA A 714 -5.49 18.26 12.71
CA ALA A 714 -6.76 17.56 12.57
C ALA A 714 -6.86 16.81 11.23
N PRO A 715 -6.11 15.71 11.03
CA PRO A 715 -5.97 15.00 9.75
C PRO A 715 -7.02 13.90 9.57
N ILE A 716 -7.82 13.62 10.60
CA ILE A 716 -8.59 12.39 10.65
C ILE A 716 -9.80 12.56 9.74
N TYR A 717 -9.94 11.65 8.77
CA TYR A 717 -11.08 11.65 7.88
C TYR A 717 -12.34 11.26 8.65
N ARG A 718 -13.40 12.02 8.45
CA ARG A 718 -14.74 11.72 8.92
C ARG A 718 -15.75 11.95 7.80
N LEU A 719 -16.45 10.88 7.41
CA LEU A 719 -17.45 10.97 6.32
C LEU A 719 -18.57 11.96 6.69
N ASP A 720 -18.98 12.01 7.94
CA ASP A 720 -20.02 12.93 8.40
C ASP A 720 -19.59 14.40 8.25
N LEU A 721 -18.31 14.72 8.45
CA LEU A 721 -17.78 16.07 8.19
C LEU A 721 -17.80 16.40 6.69
N LYS A 722 -17.41 15.45 5.84
CA LYS A 722 -17.49 15.62 4.38
C LYS A 722 -18.94 15.83 3.93
N THR A 723 -19.87 14.99 4.39
CA THR A 723 -21.30 15.09 4.10
C THR A 723 -21.89 16.40 4.62
N ALA A 724 -21.38 16.94 5.74
CA ALA A 724 -21.73 18.24 6.26
C ALA A 724 -21.07 19.43 5.53
N GLY A 725 -20.40 19.19 4.40
CA GLY A 725 -19.76 20.22 3.58
C GLY A 725 -18.46 20.79 4.16
N LYS A 726 -17.83 20.09 5.12
CA LYS A 726 -16.53 20.48 5.70
C LYS A 726 -15.41 19.94 4.82
N GLY A 727 -15.26 20.55 3.65
CA GLY A 727 -14.23 20.23 2.66
C GLY A 727 -14.10 18.74 2.35
N ASN A 728 -12.88 18.21 2.47
CA ASN A 728 -12.56 16.82 2.15
C ASN A 728 -12.79 15.86 3.33
N GLY A 729 -13.35 16.34 4.45
CA GLY A 729 -13.64 15.52 5.64
C GLY A 729 -12.43 15.21 6.52
N LEU A 730 -11.20 15.59 6.14
CA LEU A 730 -9.96 15.39 6.92
C LEU A 730 -9.79 16.48 7.97
N HIS A 731 -10.68 16.49 8.97
CA HIS A 731 -10.80 17.59 9.93
C HIS A 731 -11.01 17.14 11.38
N ALA A 732 -10.92 15.84 11.68
CA ALA A 732 -10.95 15.36 13.07
C ALA A 732 -9.55 15.26 13.68
N TYR A 733 -9.50 15.35 15.01
CA TYR A 733 -8.27 15.22 15.80
C TYR A 733 -8.53 14.38 17.06
N ASP A 734 -7.47 13.75 17.53
CA ASP A 734 -7.36 13.13 18.84
C ASP A 734 -6.05 13.52 19.53
N PHE A 735 -6.07 13.47 20.85
CA PHE A 735 -4.97 13.70 21.76
C PHE A 735 -4.95 12.55 22.77
N ALA A 736 -3.77 11.99 22.99
CA ALA A 736 -3.50 11.32 24.26
C ALA A 736 -3.48 12.39 25.36
N PRO A 737 -4.19 12.19 26.50
CA PRO A 737 -4.18 13.17 27.58
C PRO A 737 -2.74 13.46 28.06
N PRO A 738 -2.27 14.71 28.02
CA PRO A 738 -0.94 15.05 28.50
C PRO A 738 -0.77 14.68 29.98
N LYS A 739 0.41 14.17 30.37
CA LYS A 739 0.70 13.72 31.75
C LYS A 739 0.48 14.80 32.81
N ILE A 740 0.63 16.08 32.45
CA ILE A 740 0.36 17.21 33.34
C ILE A 740 -1.07 17.22 33.88
N LEU A 741 -2.00 16.50 33.24
CA LEU A 741 -3.40 16.39 33.65
C LEU A 741 -3.65 15.35 34.75
N PHE A 742 -2.65 14.52 35.07
CA PHE A 742 -2.73 13.43 36.04
C PHE A 742 -2.14 13.84 37.39
N ASP A 743 -2.57 14.96 37.95
CA ASP A 743 -2.13 15.44 39.27
C ASP A 743 -3.23 15.32 40.35
N ASN A 744 -4.32 14.61 40.02
CA ASN A 744 -5.53 14.49 40.81
C ASN A 744 -6.23 15.83 41.12
N LYS A 745 -5.95 16.88 40.34
CA LYS A 745 -6.63 18.17 40.43
C LYS A 745 -7.57 18.40 39.24
N PRO A 746 -8.56 19.28 39.38
CA PRO A 746 -9.40 19.70 38.27
C PRO A 746 -8.62 20.53 37.25
N HIS A 747 -8.61 20.09 35.99
CA HIS A 747 -8.08 20.81 34.84
C HIS A 747 -9.20 21.26 33.92
N VAL A 748 -9.12 22.49 33.40
CA VAL A 748 -10.17 23.09 32.56
C VAL A 748 -9.66 23.18 31.14
N LEU A 749 -10.07 22.22 30.33
CA LEU A 749 -9.55 22.03 28.99
C LEU A 749 -10.35 22.79 27.94
N THR A 750 -9.64 23.51 27.07
CA THR A 750 -10.19 24.08 25.83
C THR A 750 -9.32 23.69 24.65
N ALA A 751 -9.86 23.80 23.44
CA ALA A 751 -9.10 23.61 22.22
C ALA A 751 -9.29 24.81 21.29
N ARG A 752 -8.29 25.15 20.48
CA ARG A 752 -8.39 26.21 19.45
C ARG A 752 -7.57 25.84 18.22
N VAL A 753 -7.85 26.47 17.08
CA VAL A 753 -6.95 26.37 15.93
C VAL A 753 -5.73 27.26 16.17
N GLN A 754 -4.53 26.74 15.92
CA GLN A 754 -3.27 27.49 16.06
C GLN A 754 -3.31 28.77 15.22
N GLY A 755 -2.85 29.88 15.81
CA GLY A 755 -2.91 31.21 15.18
C GLY A 755 -4.26 31.91 15.34
N THR A 756 -5.21 31.32 16.06
CA THR A 756 -6.49 31.94 16.46
C THR A 756 -6.56 32.12 17.98
N THR A 757 -7.43 33.02 18.44
CA THR A 757 -7.70 33.22 19.89
C THR A 757 -9.01 32.58 20.35
N ALA A 758 -9.88 32.19 19.43
CA ALA A 758 -11.21 31.65 19.74
C ALA A 758 -11.16 30.15 20.05
N ALA A 759 -11.78 29.75 21.17
CA ALA A 759 -11.95 28.33 21.50
C ALA A 759 -12.96 27.66 20.54
N LEU A 760 -12.72 26.38 20.24
CA LEU A 760 -13.64 25.51 19.51
C LEU A 760 -14.95 25.34 20.29
N LYS A 761 -16.05 25.06 19.58
CA LYS A 761 -17.41 24.95 20.13
C LYS A 761 -17.48 23.78 21.14
N THR A 762 -18.51 23.79 21.99
CA THR A 762 -18.78 22.96 23.20
C THR A 762 -18.20 23.39 24.54
N GLY A 763 -17.47 24.53 24.60
CA GLY A 763 -17.04 25.11 25.88
C GLY A 763 -15.99 24.27 26.60
N SER A 764 -15.38 24.84 27.63
CA SER A 764 -14.33 24.18 28.41
C SER A 764 -14.83 22.87 29.04
N LYS A 765 -14.01 21.80 29.00
CA LYS A 765 -14.29 20.54 29.68
C LYS A 765 -13.40 20.37 30.89
N THR A 766 -14.00 20.14 32.05
CA THR A 766 -13.24 19.86 33.27
C THR A 766 -12.98 18.37 33.41
N ILE A 767 -11.72 18.00 33.63
CA ILE A 767 -11.34 16.62 33.97
C ILE A 767 -10.54 16.60 35.26
N THR A 768 -10.56 15.47 35.98
CA THR A 768 -9.71 15.22 37.14
C THR A 768 -9.18 13.81 36.99
N CYS A 769 -7.86 13.68 36.77
CA CYS A 769 -7.23 12.39 36.53
C CYS A 769 -6.36 12.02 37.73
N ALA A 770 -6.73 10.93 38.40
CA ALA A 770 -5.93 10.38 39.49
C ALA A 770 -4.77 9.56 38.91
N LEU A 771 -3.59 9.67 39.51
CA LEU A 771 -2.53 8.65 39.39
C LEU A 771 -2.88 7.51 40.34
N THR A 772 -3.14 6.32 39.81
CA THR A 772 -3.05 5.09 40.59
C THR A 772 -1.59 4.64 40.56
N ASN A 773 -0.82 4.95 41.60
CA ASN A 773 0.60 4.59 41.67
C ASN A 773 0.76 3.07 41.83
N SER A 774 1.30 2.43 40.81
CA SER A 774 1.87 1.09 40.73
C SER A 774 3.37 1.15 41.04
N ALA A 775 3.82 0.40 42.04
CA ALA A 775 5.24 0.40 42.40
C ALA A 775 6.14 -0.02 41.21
N PRO A 776 7.38 0.52 41.11
CA PRO A 776 8.32 0.13 40.06
C PRO A 776 8.57 -1.37 40.10
N GLN A 777 8.51 -2.04 38.97
CA GLN A 777 8.78 -3.47 38.85
C GLN A 777 10.27 -3.70 38.64
N ALA A 778 10.85 -4.57 39.47
CA ALA A 778 12.26 -4.94 39.40
C ALA A 778 12.57 -5.69 38.09
N PRO A 779 13.68 -5.37 37.42
CA PRO A 779 14.18 -6.18 36.31
C PRO A 779 14.80 -7.49 36.84
N GLU A 780 14.94 -8.48 35.96
CA GLU A 780 15.78 -9.64 36.24
C GLU A 780 17.27 -9.21 36.25
N LEU A 781 18.01 -9.59 37.30
CA LEU A 781 19.41 -9.21 37.48
C LEU A 781 20.32 -10.43 37.37
N VAL A 782 21.39 -10.30 36.58
CA VAL A 782 22.45 -11.32 36.46
C VAL A 782 23.59 -11.03 37.43
N SER A 783 24.24 -12.09 37.92
CA SER A 783 25.39 -11.94 38.82
C SER A 783 26.59 -11.34 38.09
N MET A 784 27.31 -10.45 38.76
CA MET A 784 28.47 -9.73 38.24
C MET A 784 29.78 -10.34 38.75
N THR A 785 30.85 -10.22 37.96
CA THR A 785 32.21 -10.59 38.37
C THR A 785 33.17 -9.41 38.14
N ALA A 786 34.08 -9.20 39.10
CA ALA A 786 35.15 -8.20 39.03
C ALA A 786 36.46 -8.77 39.57
N MET A 787 37.57 -8.08 39.36
CA MET A 787 38.89 -8.46 39.89
C MET A 787 39.40 -7.38 40.84
N ILE A 788 39.97 -7.80 41.97
CA ILE A 788 40.54 -6.86 42.95
C ILE A 788 41.66 -6.03 42.30
N ASN A 789 41.69 -4.73 42.61
CA ASN A 789 42.63 -3.73 42.07
C ASN A 789 42.53 -3.46 40.56
N THR A 790 41.46 -3.91 39.89
CA THR A 790 41.21 -3.62 38.47
C THR A 790 40.02 -2.68 38.31
N ALA A 791 40.10 -1.71 37.39
CA ALA A 791 38.97 -0.84 37.09
C ALA A 791 37.76 -1.68 36.63
N PHE A 792 36.60 -1.41 37.23
CA PHE A 792 35.34 -2.08 37.00
C PHE A 792 34.29 -1.01 36.65
N SER A 793 33.55 -1.25 35.57
CA SER A 793 32.37 -0.46 35.19
C SER A 793 31.24 -1.44 34.84
N TRP A 794 30.06 -1.21 35.41
CA TRP A 794 28.87 -2.02 35.13
C TRP A 794 27.58 -1.22 35.31
N THR A 795 26.72 -1.19 34.30
CA THR A 795 25.44 -0.47 34.37
C THR A 795 24.29 -1.40 34.72
N LEU A 796 23.56 -1.09 35.79
CA LEU A 796 22.38 -1.86 36.19
C LEU A 796 21.13 -1.48 35.36
N PRO A 797 20.26 -2.44 35.03
CA PRO A 797 19.04 -2.18 34.25
C PRO A 797 18.05 -1.27 35.00
N MET A 798 17.09 -0.68 34.29
CA MET A 798 16.05 0.17 34.94
C MET A 798 14.93 -0.69 35.50
N PHE A 799 14.23 -0.16 36.50
CA PHE A 799 12.95 -0.70 36.91
C PHE A 799 11.87 -0.23 35.93
N PHE A 800 10.86 -1.07 35.72
CA PHE A 800 9.71 -0.74 34.89
C PHE A 800 8.62 -0.10 35.76
N ASP A 801 8.32 1.17 35.53
CA ASP A 801 7.26 1.89 36.23
C ASP A 801 6.19 2.27 35.20
N VAL A 802 4.97 1.78 35.42
CA VAL A 802 3.82 1.97 34.52
C VAL A 802 3.15 3.34 34.69
N ASP A 803 3.50 4.10 35.75
CA ASP A 803 2.97 5.44 36.00
C ASP A 803 3.88 6.55 35.47
N TYR A 804 5.09 6.16 35.04
CA TYR A 804 6.04 6.99 34.33
C TYR A 804 6.49 8.27 35.09
N GLY A 805 6.67 8.15 36.42
CA GLY A 805 7.30 9.14 37.28
C GLY A 805 8.84 9.17 37.15
N THR A 806 9.50 10.11 37.83
CA THR A 806 10.98 10.11 37.92
C THR A 806 11.39 9.02 38.90
N VAL A 807 12.03 7.97 38.39
CA VAL A 807 12.53 6.87 39.21
C VAL A 807 13.96 7.18 39.68
N LEU A 808 14.13 7.32 40.98
CA LEU A 808 15.40 7.51 41.67
C LEU A 808 16.01 6.14 42.02
N TYR A 809 17.25 5.94 41.62
CA TYR A 809 17.97 4.69 41.87
C TYR A 809 18.90 4.79 43.07
N SER A 810 19.04 3.71 43.82
CA SER A 810 20.03 3.57 44.87
C SER A 810 20.63 2.17 44.85
N LEU A 811 21.89 2.05 45.26
CA LEU A 811 22.58 0.78 45.37
C LEU A 811 23.35 0.74 46.68
N SER A 812 23.21 -0.36 47.42
CA SER A 812 23.93 -0.61 48.67
C SER A 812 24.58 -1.99 48.65
N GLY A 813 25.57 -2.21 49.51
CA GLY A 813 26.34 -3.46 49.60
C GLY A 813 27.60 -3.53 48.74
N LEU A 814 27.98 -2.42 48.07
CA LEU A 814 29.19 -2.38 47.23
C LEU A 814 30.48 -2.62 48.04
N PRO A 815 31.47 -3.35 47.49
CA PRO A 815 32.79 -3.47 48.08
C PRO A 815 33.56 -2.15 48.05
N ALA A 816 34.51 -1.98 48.98
CA ALA A 816 35.35 -0.79 49.05
C ALA A 816 36.09 -0.53 47.73
N GLY A 817 36.04 0.72 47.25
CA GLY A 817 36.67 1.14 46.00
C GLY A 817 35.73 1.16 44.78
N LEU A 818 34.49 0.67 44.91
CA LEU A 818 33.41 0.91 43.93
C LEU A 818 32.44 1.99 44.40
N SER A 819 31.85 2.68 43.44
CA SER A 819 30.84 3.71 43.63
C SER A 819 29.67 3.48 42.69
N PHE A 820 28.48 3.96 43.04
CA PHE A 820 27.31 3.90 42.19
C PHE A 820 26.85 5.31 41.83
N ALA A 821 26.58 5.54 40.55
CA ALA A 821 26.01 6.78 40.03
C ALA A 821 24.51 6.59 39.78
N PRO A 822 23.62 7.12 40.65
CA PRO A 822 22.16 6.91 40.59
C PRO A 822 21.51 7.27 39.25
N VAL A 823 21.97 8.34 38.60
CA VAL A 823 21.37 8.85 37.36
C VAL A 823 21.71 7.96 36.17
N THR A 824 22.96 7.50 36.08
CA THR A 824 23.41 6.63 34.98
C THR A 824 23.22 5.15 35.28
N ARG A 825 22.97 4.79 36.55
CA ARG A 825 22.91 3.43 37.11
C ARG A 825 24.22 2.66 36.98
N GLU A 826 25.32 3.38 36.84
CA GLU A 826 26.63 2.80 36.62
C GLU A 826 27.34 2.58 37.96
N ILE A 827 27.86 1.37 38.16
CA ILE A 827 28.83 1.04 39.19
C ILE A 827 30.20 1.27 38.57
N THR A 828 31.01 2.17 39.12
CA THR A 828 32.38 2.42 38.65
C THR A 828 33.37 2.46 39.79
N GLY A 829 34.62 2.10 39.52
CA GLY A 829 35.72 2.22 40.46
C GLY A 829 36.70 1.07 40.37
N THR A 830 37.50 0.85 41.41
CA THR A 830 38.47 -0.23 41.50
C THR A 830 38.26 -0.95 42.83
N PRO A 831 37.74 -2.19 42.86
CA PRO A 831 37.42 -2.86 44.11
C PRO A 831 38.72 -3.27 44.83
N THR A 832 38.82 -2.96 46.11
CA THR A 832 40.03 -3.17 46.94
C THR A 832 39.91 -4.35 47.89
N VAL A 833 38.78 -5.07 47.85
CA VAL A 833 38.50 -6.24 48.69
C VAL A 833 37.93 -7.34 47.80
N SER A 834 38.53 -8.53 47.86
CA SER A 834 38.04 -9.74 47.19
C SER A 834 36.95 -10.43 48.01
N GLY A 835 35.98 -11.06 47.37
CA GLY A 835 34.88 -11.78 48.03
C GLY A 835 33.59 -11.74 47.21
N THR A 836 32.53 -12.37 47.73
CA THR A 836 31.18 -12.31 47.14
C THR A 836 30.33 -11.32 47.93
N PHE A 837 29.80 -10.31 47.25
CA PHE A 837 29.01 -9.22 47.83
C PHE A 837 27.57 -9.32 47.35
N SER A 838 26.60 -9.29 48.28
CA SER A 838 25.18 -9.18 47.96
C SER A 838 24.79 -7.71 47.91
N LEU A 839 24.39 -7.24 46.74
CA LEU A 839 23.99 -5.86 46.49
C LEU A 839 22.47 -5.74 46.52
N THR A 840 21.98 -4.67 47.15
CA THR A 840 20.57 -4.29 47.11
C THR A 840 20.44 -3.05 46.23
N TYR A 841 19.89 -3.26 45.03
CA TYR A 841 19.58 -2.23 44.05
C TYR A 841 18.12 -1.84 44.21
N SER A 842 17.79 -0.56 44.32
CA SER A 842 16.41 -0.13 44.56
C SER A 842 16.04 1.05 43.68
N ALA A 843 14.77 1.07 43.29
CA ALA A 843 14.14 2.15 42.55
C ALA A 843 13.02 2.76 43.38
N ASN A 844 12.96 4.09 43.43
CA ASN A 844 11.92 4.85 44.11
C ASN A 844 11.27 5.84 43.13
N ASP A 845 9.96 5.75 42.93
CA ASP A 845 9.17 6.60 42.02
C ASP A 845 8.70 7.94 42.64
N GLY A 846 9.17 8.25 43.85
CA GLY A 846 8.71 9.35 44.68
C GLY A 846 7.65 8.96 45.71
N GLN A 847 7.09 7.74 45.64
CA GLN A 847 6.06 7.25 46.56
C GLN A 847 6.40 5.88 47.17
N THR A 848 6.82 4.93 46.34
CA THR A 848 7.14 3.55 46.72
C THR A 848 8.56 3.19 46.32
N THR A 849 9.21 2.33 47.12
CA THR A 849 10.56 1.83 46.83
C THR A 849 10.50 0.33 46.58
N THR A 850 10.98 -0.12 45.42
CA THR A 850 11.10 -1.55 45.10
C THR A 850 12.57 -1.96 45.11
N PRO A 851 12.95 -2.97 45.91
CA PRO A 851 14.29 -3.53 45.89
C PRO A 851 14.42 -4.69 44.90
N ALA A 852 15.64 -4.89 44.41
CA ALA A 852 16.13 -6.02 43.62
C ALA A 852 17.51 -6.43 44.17
N TYR A 853 17.82 -7.72 44.12
CA TYR A 853 19.03 -8.27 44.71
C TYR A 853 19.92 -8.85 43.61
N VAL A 854 21.22 -8.55 43.68
CA VAL A 854 22.21 -9.07 42.73
C VAL A 854 23.51 -9.38 43.47
N SER A 855 24.25 -10.39 43.00
CA SER A 855 25.56 -10.73 43.57
C SER A 855 26.71 -10.17 42.72
N LEU A 856 27.78 -9.70 43.37
CA LEU A 856 29.05 -9.30 42.76
C LEU A 856 30.17 -10.14 43.35
N VAL A 857 30.86 -10.92 42.53
CA VAL A 857 32.03 -11.72 42.94
C VAL A 857 33.31 -10.99 42.53
N VAL A 858 34.11 -10.56 43.50
CA VAL A 858 35.44 -9.95 43.29
C VAL A 858 36.53 -11.00 43.51
N GLY A 859 37.21 -11.44 42.45
CA GLY A 859 38.28 -12.44 42.50
C GLY A 859 39.64 -11.87 42.95
N LEU A 860 40.50 -12.73 43.51
CA LEU A 860 41.90 -12.42 43.80
C LEU A 860 42.72 -12.40 42.50
N ASN A 861 43.48 -11.33 42.29
CA ASN A 861 44.36 -11.21 41.13
C ASN A 861 45.64 -12.03 41.39
N THR A 862 45.68 -13.27 40.88
CA THR A 862 46.87 -14.12 40.93
C THR A 862 47.41 -14.34 39.51
N PHE A 863 48.59 -13.75 39.29
CA PHE A 863 49.59 -13.96 38.23
C PHE A 863 49.44 -13.30 36.83
N ASN A 864 50.53 -12.57 36.53
CA ASN A 864 51.20 -12.26 35.26
C ASN A 864 50.46 -11.43 34.20
N LEU A 865 50.90 -10.18 34.06
CA LEU A 865 50.70 -9.38 32.84
C LEU A 865 51.34 -10.13 31.66
N VAL A 866 50.50 -10.73 30.83
CA VAL A 866 50.89 -11.25 29.51
C VAL A 866 50.66 -10.12 28.52
N ASN A 867 51.72 -9.71 27.82
CA ASN A 867 51.62 -8.80 26.67
C ASN A 867 50.57 -9.34 25.67
N GLN A 868 49.64 -8.50 25.22
CA GLN A 868 48.74 -8.90 24.14
C GLN A 868 49.44 -8.63 22.81
N PRO A 869 49.59 -9.64 21.93
CA PRO A 869 50.26 -9.45 20.65
C PRO A 869 49.40 -8.60 19.69
N PRO A 870 50.02 -7.89 18.72
CA PRO A 870 49.31 -7.06 17.74
C PRO A 870 48.23 -7.84 16.98
N VAL A 871 47.06 -7.26 16.79
CA VAL A 871 45.95 -7.93 16.08
C VAL A 871 46.00 -7.62 14.58
N ALA A 872 46.05 -8.67 13.76
CA ALA A 872 46.18 -8.57 12.31
C ALA A 872 44.86 -8.16 11.61
N PRO A 873 44.93 -7.28 10.58
CA PRO A 873 43.80 -6.98 9.71
C PRO A 873 43.59 -8.06 8.64
N ALA A 874 42.40 -8.12 8.04
CA ALA A 874 42.20 -8.88 6.81
C ALA A 874 42.89 -8.19 5.63
N VAL A 875 43.64 -8.95 4.81
CA VAL A 875 44.32 -8.44 3.61
C VAL A 875 43.89 -9.24 2.39
N SER A 876 43.35 -8.57 1.37
CA SER A 876 43.01 -9.21 0.09
C SER A 876 44.27 -9.62 -0.69
N PRO A 877 44.22 -10.68 -1.53
CA PRO A 877 45.32 -11.02 -2.42
C PRO A 877 45.70 -9.86 -3.34
N LEU A 878 47.00 -9.72 -3.61
CA LEU A 878 47.56 -8.71 -4.50
C LEU A 878 47.85 -9.30 -5.89
N ALA A 879 47.80 -8.47 -6.92
CA ALA A 879 48.15 -8.86 -8.29
C ALA A 879 49.06 -7.81 -8.94
N ALA A 880 50.10 -8.26 -9.65
CA ALA A 880 51.03 -7.43 -10.39
C ALA A 880 51.38 -8.07 -11.75
N THR A 881 52.04 -7.32 -12.64
CA THR A 881 52.46 -7.79 -13.96
C THR A 881 53.96 -7.61 -14.13
N VAL A 882 54.65 -8.61 -14.68
CA VAL A 882 56.11 -8.53 -14.92
C VAL A 882 56.45 -7.28 -15.75
N SER A 883 57.52 -6.60 -15.38
CA SER A 883 58.03 -5.37 -16.02
C SER A 883 57.13 -4.13 -15.93
N SER A 884 56.03 -4.17 -15.18
CA SER A 884 55.18 -2.99 -14.91
C SER A 884 55.43 -2.42 -13.51
N ALA A 885 55.40 -1.09 -13.36
CA ALA A 885 55.48 -0.48 -12.04
C ALA A 885 54.27 -0.89 -11.19
N PHE A 886 54.53 -1.37 -9.97
CA PHE A 886 53.54 -1.84 -9.03
C PHE A 886 53.63 -1.01 -7.75
N THR A 887 52.47 -0.59 -7.24
CA THR A 887 52.34 0.07 -5.94
C THR A 887 51.12 -0.47 -5.20
N ALA A 888 51.27 -0.79 -3.91
CA ALA A 888 50.18 -1.23 -3.04
C ALA A 888 50.44 -0.79 -1.59
N THR A 889 49.41 -0.34 -0.87
CA THR A 889 49.53 0.02 0.56
C THR A 889 48.88 -1.05 1.42
N LEU A 890 49.58 -1.57 2.43
CA LEU A 890 49.04 -2.57 3.35
C LEU A 890 48.33 -1.92 4.55
N PRO A 891 47.25 -2.56 5.07
CA PRO A 891 46.51 -2.05 6.22
C PRO A 891 47.32 -2.08 7.52
N VAL A 892 46.83 -1.34 8.51
CA VAL A 892 47.40 -1.20 9.86
C VAL A 892 46.90 -2.33 10.77
N PHE A 893 47.77 -2.85 11.65
CA PHE A 893 47.41 -3.76 12.74
C PHE A 893 46.91 -2.94 13.93
N THR A 894 46.04 -3.52 14.77
CA THR A 894 45.55 -2.85 15.98
C THR A 894 46.26 -3.38 17.21
N ASP A 895 46.87 -2.48 17.99
CA ASP A 895 47.48 -2.74 19.28
C ASP A 895 47.43 -1.45 20.12
N THR A 896 47.47 -1.58 21.43
CA THR A 896 47.58 -0.45 22.37
C THR A 896 49.00 0.11 22.46
N ASP A 897 50.01 -0.66 22.08
CA ASP A 897 51.42 -0.29 22.05
C ASP A 897 51.88 0.21 20.65
N PRO A 898 52.94 1.03 20.56
CA PRO A 898 53.45 1.53 19.28
C PRO A 898 53.97 0.40 18.36
N LEU A 899 53.47 0.35 17.13
CA LEU A 899 53.77 -0.72 16.19
C LEU A 899 54.88 -0.39 15.19
N THR A 900 55.73 -1.38 14.93
CA THR A 900 56.71 -1.42 13.83
C THR A 900 56.30 -2.48 12.81
N TYR A 901 56.52 -2.21 11.52
CA TYR A 901 56.06 -3.08 10.42
C TYR A 901 57.22 -3.67 9.63
N ALA A 902 57.06 -4.92 9.18
CA ALA A 902 57.98 -5.56 8.25
C ALA A 902 57.23 -6.46 7.25
N LEU A 903 57.76 -6.58 6.04
CA LEU A 903 57.20 -7.43 4.98
C LEU A 903 58.31 -8.28 4.36
N ALA A 904 58.12 -9.60 4.34
CA ALA A 904 59.03 -10.57 3.74
C ALA A 904 58.36 -11.33 2.58
N GLY A 905 59.16 -11.91 1.68
CA GLY A 905 58.68 -12.76 0.57
C GLY A 905 58.41 -12.01 -0.75
N LEU A 906 58.79 -10.74 -0.87
CA LEU A 906 58.61 -9.96 -2.10
C LEU A 906 59.47 -10.49 -3.26
N PRO A 907 58.91 -10.66 -4.47
CA PRO A 907 59.66 -11.10 -5.65
C PRO A 907 60.33 -9.93 -6.41
N GLY A 908 61.51 -10.19 -6.97
CA GLY A 908 62.21 -9.28 -7.88
C GLY A 908 62.57 -7.93 -7.25
N ASN A 909 62.43 -6.84 -8.00
CA ASN A 909 62.77 -5.48 -7.57
C ASN A 909 61.62 -4.76 -6.82
N LEU A 910 60.76 -5.50 -6.10
CA LEU A 910 59.75 -4.91 -5.21
C LEU A 910 60.37 -4.61 -3.84
N GLY A 911 60.16 -3.39 -3.34
CA GLY A 911 60.56 -2.95 -2.01
C GLY A 911 59.36 -2.60 -1.13
N PHE A 912 59.53 -2.68 0.19
CA PHE A 912 58.52 -2.28 1.19
C PHE A 912 59.04 -1.13 2.05
N ASN A 913 58.24 -0.07 2.16
CA ASN A 913 58.51 1.05 3.06
C ASN A 913 57.67 0.88 4.35
N PRO A 914 58.29 0.58 5.49
CA PRO A 914 57.57 0.30 6.73
C PRO A 914 56.91 1.54 7.35
N ALA A 915 57.38 2.76 7.05
CA ALA A 915 56.83 3.99 7.62
C ALA A 915 55.44 4.33 7.05
N ASN A 916 55.17 3.98 5.79
CA ASN A 916 53.90 4.22 5.13
C ASN A 916 53.19 2.93 4.64
N ARG A 917 53.78 1.76 4.91
CA ARG A 917 53.29 0.42 4.55
C ARG A 917 53.11 0.19 3.03
N GLN A 918 53.87 0.91 2.20
CA GLN A 918 53.79 0.78 0.75
C GLN A 918 54.77 -0.24 0.19
N ILE A 919 54.27 -1.13 -0.66
CA ILE A 919 55.05 -1.95 -1.58
C ILE A 919 55.20 -1.15 -2.87
N THR A 920 56.42 -0.96 -3.37
CA THR A 920 56.69 -0.26 -4.63
C THR A 920 57.80 -0.94 -5.40
N GLY A 921 57.73 -0.94 -6.74
CA GLY A 921 58.83 -1.38 -7.60
C GLY A 921 58.33 -1.99 -8.90
N THR A 922 59.18 -2.77 -9.58
CA THR A 922 58.84 -3.44 -10.83
C THR A 922 59.19 -4.92 -10.71
N PRO A 923 58.21 -5.84 -10.64
CA PRO A 923 58.51 -7.26 -10.50
C PRO A 923 59.08 -7.81 -11.79
N THR A 924 60.14 -8.62 -11.70
CA THR A 924 60.89 -9.16 -12.84
C THR A 924 60.63 -10.65 -13.07
N THR A 925 59.82 -11.27 -12.21
CA THR A 925 59.59 -12.72 -12.21
C THR A 925 58.11 -13.00 -12.01
N SER A 926 57.51 -13.78 -12.91
CA SER A 926 56.12 -14.23 -12.79
C SER A 926 56.00 -15.41 -11.84
N GLY A 927 54.85 -15.56 -11.21
CA GLY A 927 54.56 -16.61 -10.24
C GLY A 927 53.61 -16.14 -9.16
N THR A 928 53.21 -17.07 -8.28
CA THR A 928 52.45 -16.77 -7.07
C THR A 928 53.41 -16.79 -5.88
N PHE A 929 53.48 -15.68 -5.16
CA PHE A 929 54.37 -15.47 -4.03
C PHE A 929 53.56 -15.32 -2.75
N SER A 930 53.99 -15.98 -1.68
CA SER A 930 53.41 -15.80 -0.35
C SER A 930 54.24 -14.77 0.41
N LEU A 931 53.65 -13.62 0.68
CA LEU A 931 54.25 -12.54 1.46
C LEU A 931 53.89 -12.73 2.94
N THR A 932 54.84 -12.49 3.82
CA THR A 932 54.61 -12.48 5.28
C THR A 932 54.69 -11.04 5.77
N TYR A 933 53.55 -10.45 6.07
CA TYR A 933 53.43 -9.10 6.60
C TYR A 933 53.29 -9.14 8.12
N THR A 934 54.10 -8.39 8.84
CA THR A 934 54.19 -8.47 10.31
C THR A 934 54.07 -7.10 10.94
N ALA A 935 53.45 -7.04 12.11
CA ALA A 935 53.54 -5.92 13.03
C ALA A 935 54.11 -6.41 14.38
N SER A 936 54.94 -5.58 15.01
CA SER A 936 55.48 -5.82 16.35
C SER A 936 55.33 -4.58 17.23
N ASP A 937 54.87 -4.80 18.46
CA ASP A 937 54.79 -3.83 19.55
C ASP A 937 56.12 -3.70 20.35
N GLY A 938 57.17 -4.44 19.95
CA GLY A 938 58.45 -4.51 20.66
C GLY A 938 58.54 -5.64 21.69
N GLN A 939 57.45 -6.34 21.99
CA GLN A 939 57.40 -7.49 22.92
C GLN A 939 56.84 -8.77 22.27
N SER A 940 56.00 -8.64 21.25
CA SER A 940 55.37 -9.70 20.47
C SER A 940 55.29 -9.29 18.99
N THR A 941 55.21 -10.29 18.11
CA THR A 941 55.15 -10.07 16.66
C THR A 941 54.07 -10.93 16.06
N THR A 942 53.14 -10.33 15.33
CA THR A 942 52.03 -11.04 14.68
C THR A 942 52.17 -11.01 13.16
N PRO A 943 52.21 -12.17 12.48
CA PRO A 943 52.23 -12.26 11.03
C PRO A 943 50.82 -12.37 10.41
N VAL A 944 50.68 -11.88 9.18
CA VAL A 944 49.59 -12.18 8.24
C VAL A 944 50.19 -12.56 6.89
N PHE A 945 49.65 -13.62 6.28
CA PHE A 945 50.13 -14.12 4.99
C PHE A 945 49.28 -13.53 3.85
N ILE A 946 49.94 -12.97 2.84
CA ILE A 946 49.31 -12.34 1.68
C ILE A 946 49.77 -13.07 0.42
N SER A 947 48.84 -13.43 -0.46
CA SER A 947 49.20 -13.97 -1.77
C SER A 947 49.41 -12.81 -2.76
N LEU A 948 50.57 -12.75 -3.41
CA LEU A 948 50.85 -11.85 -4.53
C LEU A 948 50.99 -12.69 -5.81
N VAL A 949 50.10 -12.49 -6.77
CA VAL A 949 50.17 -13.15 -8.08
C VAL A 949 50.80 -12.18 -9.09
N VAL A 950 51.98 -12.53 -9.61
CA VAL A 950 52.64 -11.79 -10.69
C VAL A 950 52.46 -12.54 -12.00
N SER A 951 51.72 -11.96 -12.95
CA SER A 951 51.42 -12.62 -14.24
C SER A 951 52.37 -12.18 -15.39
N ASN A 952 52.52 -13.07 -16.38
CA ASN A 952 53.28 -12.84 -17.63
C ASN A 952 52.37 -12.44 -18.82
N THR A 953 51.07 -12.33 -18.59
CA THR A 953 50.08 -12.21 -19.67
C THR A 953 49.69 -10.76 -19.90
N ALA A 954 50.02 -10.23 -21.08
CA ALA A 954 49.23 -9.17 -21.69
C ALA A 954 47.77 -9.63 -21.74
N VAL A 955 46.84 -8.75 -21.36
CA VAL A 955 45.42 -9.08 -21.24
C VAL A 955 44.90 -9.44 -22.63
N VAL A 956 44.47 -10.69 -22.82
CA VAL A 956 43.72 -11.11 -24.01
C VAL A 956 42.33 -10.51 -23.89
N ASN A 957 41.86 -9.82 -24.94
CA ASN A 957 40.51 -9.29 -25.00
C ASN A 957 39.47 -10.39 -24.72
N GLN A 958 38.46 -10.10 -23.90
CA GLN A 958 37.38 -11.03 -23.60
C GLN A 958 36.14 -10.57 -24.37
N ALA A 959 35.45 -11.51 -25.04
CA ALA A 959 34.20 -11.18 -25.73
C ALA A 959 33.11 -10.74 -24.72
N PRO A 960 32.15 -9.89 -25.15
CA PRO A 960 31.08 -9.41 -24.29
C PRO A 960 30.29 -10.54 -23.64
N GLN A 961 29.96 -10.43 -22.36
CA GLN A 961 29.15 -11.45 -21.69
C GLN A 961 27.66 -11.21 -21.92
N ALA A 962 26.97 -12.23 -22.47
CA ALA A 962 25.56 -12.16 -22.80
C ALA A 962 24.65 -12.14 -21.55
N PRO A 963 23.62 -11.28 -21.52
CA PRO A 963 22.62 -11.27 -20.45
C PRO A 963 21.59 -12.41 -20.65
N SER A 964 20.90 -12.76 -19.57
CA SER A 964 19.66 -13.55 -19.69
C SER A 964 18.52 -12.66 -20.16
N VAL A 965 17.78 -13.08 -21.19
CA VAL A 965 16.63 -12.35 -21.74
C VAL A 965 15.36 -13.19 -21.55
N ALA A 966 14.35 -12.64 -20.89
CA ALA A 966 13.06 -13.30 -20.74
C ALA A 966 12.33 -13.38 -22.10
N PRO A 967 11.48 -14.41 -22.34
CA PRO A 967 10.66 -14.48 -23.53
C PRO A 967 9.79 -13.23 -23.68
N LEU A 968 9.78 -12.65 -24.87
CA LEU A 968 8.97 -11.50 -25.23
C LEU A 968 7.62 -11.97 -25.78
N SER A 969 6.58 -11.17 -25.53
CA SER A 969 5.25 -11.39 -26.10
C SER A 969 4.69 -10.12 -26.70
N ALA A 970 4.11 -10.21 -27.91
CA ALA A 970 3.41 -9.11 -28.58
C ALA A 970 2.07 -9.61 -29.15
N THR A 971 1.26 -8.70 -29.68
CA THR A 971 -0.04 -9.02 -30.30
C THR A 971 -0.09 -8.41 -31.69
N VAL A 972 -0.62 -9.15 -32.67
CA VAL A 972 -0.79 -8.64 -34.04
C VAL A 972 -1.58 -7.33 -34.04
N ASN A 973 -1.11 -6.33 -34.79
CA ASN A 973 -1.67 -4.98 -34.92
C ASN A 973 -1.64 -4.09 -33.66
N ALA A 974 -1.05 -4.55 -32.55
CA ALA A 974 -0.83 -3.71 -31.38
C ALA A 974 0.58 -3.09 -31.42
N ALA A 975 0.71 -1.82 -31.02
CA ALA A 975 2.04 -1.20 -30.89
C ALA A 975 2.85 -1.95 -29.81
N PHE A 976 4.04 -2.39 -30.18
CA PHE A 976 4.99 -3.11 -29.34
C PHE A 976 6.24 -2.27 -29.14
N SER A 977 6.70 -2.16 -27.89
CA SER A 977 7.94 -1.46 -27.54
C SER A 977 8.55 -2.12 -26.31
N THR A 978 9.81 -2.52 -26.42
CA THR A 978 10.59 -3.06 -25.30
C THR A 978 12.05 -2.67 -25.46
N THR A 979 12.83 -2.74 -24.37
CA THR A 979 14.27 -2.49 -24.40
C THR A 979 15.01 -3.76 -24.02
N LEU A 980 15.95 -4.19 -24.85
CA LEU A 980 16.76 -5.37 -24.58
C LEU A 980 17.89 -5.04 -23.58
N PRO A 981 18.27 -5.98 -22.70
CA PRO A 981 19.26 -5.76 -21.64
C PRO A 981 20.68 -5.55 -22.18
N VAL A 982 21.54 -4.95 -21.37
CA VAL A 982 22.96 -4.69 -21.68
C VAL A 982 23.79 -5.99 -21.62
N PHE A 983 24.73 -6.18 -22.55
CA PHE A 983 25.83 -7.14 -22.39
C PHE A 983 26.90 -6.55 -21.47
N THR A 984 27.58 -7.34 -20.65
CA THR A 984 28.63 -6.83 -19.76
C THR A 984 30.00 -7.04 -20.37
N ASP A 985 30.76 -5.96 -20.49
CA ASP A 985 32.14 -5.94 -20.98
C ASP A 985 32.85 -4.72 -20.37
N THR A 986 34.17 -4.78 -20.26
CA THR A 986 35.01 -3.64 -19.87
C THR A 986 35.22 -2.64 -21.01
N ASP A 987 35.02 -3.07 -22.27
CA ASP A 987 35.10 -2.25 -23.47
C ASP A 987 33.73 -1.67 -23.89
N PRO A 988 33.70 -0.52 -24.60
CA PRO A 988 32.47 0.01 -25.18
C PRO A 988 31.82 -0.97 -26.18
N LEU A 989 30.50 -1.13 -26.11
CA LEU A 989 29.77 -2.13 -26.88
C LEU A 989 28.90 -1.53 -27.98
N THR A 990 28.86 -2.22 -29.12
CA THR A 990 27.90 -2.00 -30.21
C THR A 990 26.91 -3.16 -30.28
N TYR A 991 25.62 -2.86 -30.45
CA TYR A 991 24.54 -3.85 -30.42
C TYR A 991 23.94 -4.12 -31.79
N ALA A 992 23.57 -5.36 -32.04
CA ALA A 992 22.80 -5.76 -33.21
C ALA A 992 21.70 -6.75 -32.85
N LEU A 993 20.56 -6.66 -33.54
CA LEU A 993 19.45 -7.61 -33.43
C LEU A 993 19.07 -8.05 -34.84
N SER A 994 19.06 -9.36 -35.09
CA SER A 994 18.69 -9.95 -36.38
C SER A 994 17.51 -10.91 -36.26
N SER A 995 16.98 -11.32 -37.41
CA SER A 995 15.79 -12.18 -37.53
C SER A 995 14.48 -11.52 -37.06
N LEU A 996 14.37 -10.19 -37.21
CA LEU A 996 13.15 -9.45 -36.86
C LEU A 996 11.99 -9.79 -37.80
N PRO A 997 10.78 -10.03 -37.28
CA PRO A 997 9.54 -10.02 -38.05
C PRO A 997 9.32 -8.68 -38.76
N ASN A 998 8.66 -8.71 -39.91
CA ASN A 998 8.24 -7.48 -40.60
C ASN A 998 7.46 -6.54 -39.66
N ALA A 999 7.70 -5.24 -39.83
CA ALA A 999 7.12 -4.14 -39.04
C ALA A 999 7.62 -3.98 -37.59
N LEU A 1000 8.68 -4.70 -37.20
CA LEU A 1000 9.50 -4.38 -36.02
C LEU A 1000 10.85 -3.77 -36.44
N THR A 1001 11.33 -2.80 -35.67
CA THR A 1001 12.59 -2.09 -35.85
C THR A 1001 13.39 -2.10 -34.55
N PHE A 1002 14.72 -2.21 -34.66
CA PHE A 1002 15.63 -2.18 -33.52
C PHE A 1002 16.56 -0.98 -33.61
N ASN A 1003 16.62 -0.19 -32.54
CA ASN A 1003 17.59 0.89 -32.41
C ASN A 1003 18.78 0.40 -31.58
N ALA A 1004 19.93 0.22 -32.23
CA ALA A 1004 21.16 -0.27 -31.60
C ALA A 1004 21.69 0.64 -30.48
N SER A 1005 21.49 1.96 -30.58
CA SER A 1005 21.99 2.93 -29.59
C SER A 1005 21.17 2.95 -28.29
N THR A 1006 19.87 2.64 -28.37
CA THR A 1006 18.96 2.60 -27.22
C THR A 1006 18.57 1.18 -26.80
N ARG A 1007 18.94 0.17 -27.60
CA ARG A 1007 18.50 -1.24 -27.51
C ARG A 1007 16.98 -1.41 -27.56
N GLN A 1008 16.28 -0.43 -28.11
CA GLN A 1008 14.83 -0.46 -28.15
C GLN A 1008 14.35 -1.24 -29.37
N LEU A 1009 13.54 -2.25 -29.14
CA LEU A 1009 12.79 -2.98 -30.16
C LEU A 1009 11.38 -2.42 -30.18
N THR A 1010 10.98 -1.81 -31.30
CA THR A 1010 9.70 -1.11 -31.46
C THR A 1010 8.98 -1.51 -32.74
N GLY A 1011 7.67 -1.35 -32.81
CA GLY A 1011 6.91 -1.47 -34.05
C GLY A 1011 5.54 -2.10 -33.85
N THR A 1012 4.86 -2.44 -34.94
CA THR A 1012 3.51 -3.01 -34.91
C THR A 1012 3.52 -4.32 -35.69
N PRO A 1013 3.70 -5.48 -35.03
CA PRO A 1013 3.85 -6.74 -35.74
C PRO A 1013 2.54 -7.12 -36.44
N THR A 1014 2.64 -7.57 -37.69
CA THR A 1014 1.48 -7.86 -38.55
C THR A 1014 1.20 -9.35 -38.74
N VAL A 1015 2.09 -10.22 -38.24
CA VAL A 1015 2.02 -11.67 -38.40
C VAL A 1015 2.17 -12.35 -37.04
N SER A 1016 1.20 -13.18 -36.67
CA SER A 1016 1.25 -14.01 -35.46
C SER A 1016 2.18 -15.20 -35.65
N GLY A 1017 2.91 -15.58 -34.60
CA GLY A 1017 3.83 -16.71 -34.63
C GLY A 1017 4.88 -16.61 -33.54
N ALA A 1018 5.67 -17.67 -33.38
CA ALA A 1018 6.85 -17.66 -32.52
C ALA A 1018 8.10 -17.38 -33.35
N PHE A 1019 8.90 -16.40 -32.93
CA PHE A 1019 10.10 -15.94 -33.61
C PHE A 1019 11.30 -16.08 -32.68
N SER A 1020 12.46 -16.41 -33.25
CA SER A 1020 13.72 -16.49 -32.51
C SER A 1020 14.65 -15.39 -33.03
N LEU A 1021 14.79 -14.32 -32.25
CA LEU A 1021 15.63 -13.18 -32.57
C LEU A 1021 17.05 -13.44 -32.08
N THR A 1022 18.07 -13.04 -32.83
CA THR A 1022 19.46 -13.14 -32.38
C THR A 1022 19.94 -11.77 -31.93
N TYR A 1023 20.13 -11.60 -30.63
CA TYR A 1023 20.58 -10.36 -30.03
C TYR A 1023 22.06 -10.46 -29.67
N SER A 1024 22.89 -9.55 -30.17
CA SER A 1024 24.35 -9.62 -30.05
C SER A 1024 24.97 -8.29 -29.64
N ALA A 1025 26.14 -8.38 -29.02
CA ALA A 1025 27.01 -7.24 -28.75
C ALA A 1025 28.44 -7.54 -29.24
N THR A 1026 29.11 -6.51 -29.74
CA THR A 1026 30.51 -6.55 -30.18
C THR A 1026 31.29 -5.43 -29.50
N ASP A 1027 32.43 -5.77 -28.91
CA ASP A 1027 33.35 -4.80 -28.31
C ASP A 1027 34.17 -4.02 -29.36
N THR A 1028 34.91 -3.02 -28.91
CA THR A 1028 35.79 -2.21 -29.76
C THR A 1028 37.00 -2.97 -30.31
N GLN A 1029 37.27 -4.18 -29.81
CA GLN A 1029 38.36 -5.06 -30.22
C GLN A 1029 37.86 -6.23 -31.10
N SER A 1030 36.61 -6.13 -31.59
CA SER A 1030 35.93 -7.07 -32.50
C SER A 1030 35.62 -8.46 -31.95
N ALA A 1031 35.65 -8.66 -30.62
CA ALA A 1031 35.09 -9.88 -30.05
C ALA A 1031 33.57 -9.68 -29.81
N SER A 1032 32.79 -10.74 -30.08
CA SER A 1032 31.34 -10.67 -30.06
C SER A 1032 30.70 -11.88 -29.37
N ASN A 1033 29.52 -11.67 -28.83
CA ASN A 1033 28.70 -12.71 -28.22
C ASN A 1033 27.21 -12.45 -28.49
N PHE A 1034 26.37 -13.47 -28.39
CA PHE A 1034 24.94 -13.35 -28.67
C PHE A 1034 24.07 -14.21 -27.74
N VAL A 1035 22.79 -13.83 -27.66
CA VAL A 1035 21.72 -14.58 -27.00
C VAL A 1035 20.52 -14.67 -27.92
N VAL A 1036 19.83 -15.81 -27.88
CA VAL A 1036 18.58 -16.00 -28.62
C VAL A 1036 17.41 -15.50 -27.76
N VAL A 1037 16.62 -14.59 -28.31
CA VAL A 1037 15.43 -14.02 -27.67
C VAL A 1037 14.20 -14.62 -28.34
N SER A 1038 13.40 -15.37 -27.59
CA SER A 1038 12.10 -15.85 -28.04
C SER A 1038 11.08 -14.72 -28.02
N LEU A 1039 10.44 -14.43 -29.15
CA LEU A 1039 9.33 -13.50 -29.28
C LEU A 1039 8.08 -14.24 -29.76
N THR A 1040 7.05 -14.29 -28.93
CA THR A 1040 5.74 -14.85 -29.30
C THR A 1040 4.78 -13.73 -29.67
N ILE A 1041 4.39 -13.66 -30.93
CA ILE A 1041 3.36 -12.73 -31.41
C ILE A 1041 2.04 -13.49 -31.45
N SER A 1042 1.17 -13.22 -30.49
CA SER A 1042 -0.17 -13.81 -30.44
C SER A 1042 -1.05 -13.18 -31.53
N PRO A 1043 -1.97 -13.94 -32.15
CA PRO A 1043 -2.97 -13.37 -33.04
C PRO A 1043 -3.75 -12.27 -32.32
N ALA A 1044 -4.17 -11.26 -33.08
CA ALA A 1044 -5.10 -10.26 -32.57
C ALA A 1044 -6.29 -11.01 -31.97
N VAL A 1045 -6.68 -10.66 -30.75
CA VAL A 1045 -7.87 -11.25 -30.13
C VAL A 1045 -9.04 -10.94 -31.06
N SER A 1046 -9.50 -11.93 -31.81
CA SER A 1046 -10.78 -11.85 -32.49
C SER A 1046 -11.80 -11.73 -31.38
N GLU A 1047 -12.41 -10.55 -31.26
CA GLU A 1047 -13.56 -10.34 -30.41
C GLU A 1047 -14.53 -11.53 -30.64
N PRO A 1048 -14.99 -12.22 -29.60
CA PRO A 1048 -16.00 -13.25 -29.78
C PRO A 1048 -17.19 -12.62 -30.52
N PRO A 1049 -17.86 -13.35 -31.44
CA PRO A 1049 -19.03 -12.82 -32.12
C PRO A 1049 -19.99 -12.26 -31.07
N PRO A 1050 -20.49 -11.03 -31.24
CA PRO A 1050 -21.27 -10.36 -30.21
C PRO A 1050 -22.43 -11.26 -29.80
N MET A 1051 -22.41 -11.74 -28.56
CA MET A 1051 -23.55 -12.45 -27.99
C MET A 1051 -24.74 -11.53 -28.08
N THR A 1052 -25.75 -11.93 -28.84
CA THR A 1052 -26.97 -11.14 -28.98
C THR A 1052 -27.65 -11.06 -27.61
N VAL A 1053 -27.65 -9.87 -27.02
CA VAL A 1053 -28.29 -9.58 -25.74
C VAL A 1053 -29.80 -9.52 -26.00
N THR A 1054 -30.52 -10.56 -25.57
CA THR A 1054 -31.98 -10.58 -25.52
C THR A 1054 -32.45 -10.31 -24.08
N GLY A 1055 -33.46 -9.45 -23.92
CA GLY A 1055 -33.95 -9.02 -22.61
C GLY A 1055 -35.26 -8.24 -22.74
N ASN A 1056 -36.00 -8.13 -21.64
CA ASN A 1056 -37.25 -7.38 -21.58
C ASN A 1056 -36.93 -5.95 -21.11
N PHE A 1057 -36.31 -5.20 -22.02
CA PHE A 1057 -35.73 -3.90 -21.74
C PHE A 1057 -36.77 -2.78 -21.68
N GLU A 1058 -36.53 -1.85 -20.76
CA GLU A 1058 -37.17 -0.56 -20.68
C GLU A 1058 -36.07 0.48 -20.48
N GLY A 1059 -35.97 1.48 -21.36
CA GLY A 1059 -34.96 2.51 -21.23
C GLY A 1059 -35.18 3.70 -22.15
N TYR A 1060 -34.62 4.83 -21.76
CA TYR A 1060 -34.83 6.14 -22.37
C TYR A 1060 -33.50 6.86 -22.60
N LEU A 1061 -33.42 7.57 -23.73
CA LEU A 1061 -32.41 8.59 -23.99
C LEU A 1061 -33.00 9.92 -23.52
N ASP A 1062 -32.74 10.29 -22.27
CA ASP A 1062 -33.38 11.45 -21.64
C ASP A 1062 -32.89 12.77 -22.25
N LYS A 1063 -31.57 12.93 -22.38
CA LYS A 1063 -30.95 14.20 -22.81
C LYS A 1063 -29.68 13.96 -23.63
N VAL A 1064 -29.50 14.80 -24.66
CA VAL A 1064 -28.32 14.83 -25.54
C VAL A 1064 -27.84 16.27 -25.64
N GLU A 1065 -26.64 16.55 -25.12
CA GLU A 1065 -26.08 17.90 -25.04
C GLU A 1065 -24.58 17.90 -25.32
N CYS A 1066 -23.98 19.07 -25.54
CA CYS A 1066 -22.53 19.16 -25.82
C CYS A 1066 -21.65 18.75 -24.62
N GLY A 1067 -22.19 18.75 -23.41
CA GLY A 1067 -21.49 18.28 -22.20
C GLY A 1067 -21.64 16.78 -21.97
N SER A 1068 -22.86 16.25 -22.10
CA SER A 1068 -23.16 14.84 -21.83
C SER A 1068 -24.40 14.34 -22.55
N ILE A 1069 -24.46 13.03 -22.72
CA ILE A 1069 -25.61 12.26 -23.17
C ILE A 1069 -26.02 11.38 -21.98
N ARG A 1070 -27.29 11.42 -21.56
CA ARG A 1070 -27.74 10.72 -20.35
C ARG A 1070 -29.12 10.11 -20.51
N GLY A 1071 -29.38 9.09 -19.71
CA GLY A 1071 -30.64 8.37 -19.66
C GLY A 1071 -30.55 7.17 -18.75
N TRP A 1072 -31.42 6.18 -18.94
CA TRP A 1072 -31.45 4.97 -18.12
C TRP A 1072 -31.90 3.76 -18.93
N VAL A 1073 -31.52 2.56 -18.49
CA VAL A 1073 -32.00 1.30 -19.05
C VAL A 1073 -32.05 0.19 -17.99
N TRP A 1074 -33.14 -0.56 -17.99
CA TRP A 1074 -33.44 -1.61 -17.04
C TRP A 1074 -34.01 -2.84 -17.75
N ASP A 1075 -33.71 -4.04 -17.26
CA ASP A 1075 -34.32 -5.30 -17.74
C ASP A 1075 -35.23 -5.88 -16.66
N ARG A 1076 -36.51 -6.06 -16.99
CA ARG A 1076 -37.52 -6.63 -16.08
C ARG A 1076 -37.14 -8.02 -15.58
N ASN A 1077 -36.44 -8.81 -16.40
CA ASN A 1077 -36.07 -10.19 -16.08
C ASN A 1077 -34.78 -10.27 -15.25
N LYS A 1078 -34.01 -9.17 -15.18
CA LYS A 1078 -32.73 -9.07 -14.47
C LYS A 1078 -32.70 -7.77 -13.67
N PRO A 1079 -33.60 -7.62 -12.68
CA PRO A 1079 -33.97 -6.32 -12.15
C PRO A 1079 -32.82 -5.56 -11.48
N ASN A 1080 -31.77 -6.23 -11.01
CA ASN A 1080 -30.62 -5.58 -10.37
C ASN A 1080 -29.35 -5.57 -11.24
N THR A 1081 -29.46 -5.96 -12.52
CA THR A 1081 -28.31 -6.00 -13.45
C THR A 1081 -28.21 -4.69 -14.22
N ALA A 1082 -27.03 -4.07 -14.19
CA ALA A 1082 -26.72 -2.93 -15.03
C ALA A 1082 -26.31 -3.38 -16.44
N PHE A 1083 -26.79 -2.68 -17.47
CA PHE A 1083 -26.49 -2.97 -18.87
C PHE A 1083 -25.65 -1.87 -19.50
N THR A 1084 -24.86 -2.22 -20.52
CA THR A 1084 -24.10 -1.25 -21.30
C THR A 1084 -24.96 -0.71 -22.44
N VAL A 1085 -24.96 0.60 -22.61
CA VAL A 1085 -25.62 1.33 -23.69
C VAL A 1085 -24.55 1.77 -24.69
N GLU A 1086 -24.81 1.55 -25.97
CA GLU A 1086 -23.98 2.02 -27.08
C GLU A 1086 -24.63 3.20 -27.78
N PHE A 1087 -23.84 4.23 -28.06
CA PHE A 1087 -24.28 5.49 -28.66
C PHE A 1087 -23.77 5.62 -30.09
N PHE A 1088 -24.59 6.21 -30.96
CA PHE A 1088 -24.30 6.39 -32.37
C PHE A 1088 -24.53 7.84 -32.78
N ALA A 1089 -23.65 8.42 -33.60
CA ALA A 1089 -23.86 9.68 -34.28
C ALA A 1089 -24.00 9.44 -35.78
N ASN A 1090 -25.15 9.81 -36.35
CA ASN A 1090 -25.51 9.55 -37.76
C ASN A 1090 -25.28 8.07 -38.16
N GLY A 1091 -25.56 7.13 -37.24
CA GLY A 1091 -25.40 5.70 -37.43
C GLY A 1091 -24.00 5.14 -37.19
N SER A 1092 -22.99 5.98 -36.91
CA SER A 1092 -21.63 5.54 -36.54
C SER A 1092 -21.47 5.45 -35.02
N SER A 1093 -20.94 4.35 -34.49
CA SER A 1093 -20.72 4.19 -33.05
C SER A 1093 -19.73 5.24 -32.53
N ILE A 1094 -20.09 5.94 -31.44
CA ILE A 1094 -19.27 7.00 -30.82
C ILE A 1094 -18.80 6.64 -29.42
N GLY A 1095 -19.23 5.49 -28.87
CA GLY A 1095 -18.80 4.96 -27.58
C GLY A 1095 -19.92 4.26 -26.83
N THR A 1096 -19.59 3.78 -25.62
CA THR A 1096 -20.53 3.08 -24.74
C THR A 1096 -20.48 3.64 -23.32
N ALA A 1097 -21.56 3.46 -22.56
CA ALA A 1097 -21.63 3.79 -21.14
C ALA A 1097 -22.46 2.74 -20.38
N LYS A 1098 -22.04 2.41 -19.16
CA LYS A 1098 -22.76 1.47 -18.32
C LYS A 1098 -23.86 2.18 -17.54
N ALA A 1099 -25.01 1.53 -17.42
CA ALA A 1099 -26.17 2.03 -16.72
C ALA A 1099 -26.20 1.56 -15.26
N ASP A 1100 -25.26 2.02 -14.44
CA ASP A 1100 -25.07 1.61 -13.04
C ASP A 1100 -25.13 2.76 -12.03
N ILE A 1101 -25.56 3.94 -12.46
CA ILE A 1101 -25.77 5.10 -11.57
C ILE A 1101 -27.14 5.01 -10.90
N PHE A 1102 -27.19 5.27 -9.59
CA PHE A 1102 -28.41 5.24 -8.78
C PHE A 1102 -29.29 6.47 -9.02
N ARG A 1103 -30.60 6.24 -9.18
CA ARG A 1103 -31.65 7.25 -9.11
C ARG A 1103 -32.81 6.77 -8.24
N GLN A 1104 -33.21 7.60 -7.28
CA GLN A 1104 -34.27 7.28 -6.32
C GLN A 1104 -35.62 7.07 -7.02
N ASP A 1105 -35.93 7.85 -8.06
CA ASP A 1105 -37.20 7.72 -8.79
C ASP A 1105 -37.31 6.40 -9.56
N LEU A 1106 -36.20 5.81 -10.02
CA LEU A 1106 -36.21 4.49 -10.64
C LEU A 1106 -36.46 3.38 -9.60
N LYS A 1107 -35.90 3.52 -8.39
CA LYS A 1107 -36.17 2.61 -7.28
C LYS A 1107 -37.64 2.68 -6.86
N ASP A 1108 -38.17 3.89 -6.71
CA ASP A 1108 -39.58 4.13 -6.33
C ASP A 1108 -40.55 3.62 -7.41
N ALA A 1109 -40.14 3.68 -8.69
CA ALA A 1109 -40.86 3.09 -9.81
C ALA A 1109 -40.70 1.56 -9.94
N GLY A 1110 -40.10 0.88 -8.95
CA GLY A 1110 -39.94 -0.57 -8.89
C GLY A 1110 -38.88 -1.14 -9.83
N LYS A 1111 -37.96 -0.31 -10.35
CA LYS A 1111 -36.87 -0.73 -11.25
C LYS A 1111 -35.69 -1.23 -10.42
N GLY A 1112 -35.86 -2.42 -9.83
CA GLY A 1112 -34.82 -3.12 -9.06
C GLY A 1112 -34.16 -2.28 -7.97
N ASN A 1113 -32.82 -2.20 -7.99
CA ASN A 1113 -32.03 -1.48 -7.00
C ASN A 1113 -31.91 0.03 -7.30
N GLY A 1114 -32.57 0.53 -8.35
CA GLY A 1114 -32.53 1.94 -8.78
C GLY A 1114 -31.23 2.35 -9.49
N SER A 1115 -30.27 1.43 -9.66
CA SER A 1115 -28.95 1.70 -10.27
C SER A 1115 -28.95 1.34 -11.74
N HIS A 1116 -29.72 2.11 -12.51
CA HIS A 1116 -30.02 1.84 -13.93
C HIS A 1116 -29.79 3.05 -14.83
N VAL A 1117 -29.11 4.09 -14.34
CA VAL A 1117 -28.85 5.34 -15.05
C VAL A 1117 -27.47 5.29 -15.68
N TYR A 1118 -27.34 5.82 -16.89
CA TYR A 1118 -26.05 6.03 -17.55
C TYR A 1118 -25.83 7.52 -17.83
N THR A 1119 -24.56 7.91 -17.81
CA THR A 1119 -24.09 9.19 -18.35
C THR A 1119 -22.89 8.92 -19.26
N PHE A 1120 -22.91 9.52 -20.45
CA PHE A 1120 -21.90 9.36 -21.48
C PHE A 1120 -21.38 10.76 -21.84
N PRO A 1121 -20.13 11.10 -21.52
CA PRO A 1121 -19.54 12.38 -21.92
C PRO A 1121 -19.55 12.50 -23.45
N THR A 1122 -20.16 13.56 -23.96
CA THR A 1122 -20.28 13.76 -25.42
C THR A 1122 -18.88 13.84 -26.03
N PRO A 1123 -18.49 12.94 -26.95
CA PRO A 1123 -17.13 12.89 -27.47
C PRO A 1123 -16.77 14.13 -28.29
N ALA A 1124 -15.48 14.48 -28.34
CA ALA A 1124 -15.00 15.58 -29.19
C ALA A 1124 -15.29 15.35 -30.68
N SER A 1125 -15.37 14.08 -31.12
CA SER A 1125 -15.68 13.69 -32.50
C SER A 1125 -17.03 14.19 -33.01
N VAL A 1126 -17.96 14.57 -32.12
CA VAL A 1126 -19.28 15.11 -32.46
C VAL A 1126 -19.42 16.59 -32.06
N LYS A 1127 -18.34 17.25 -31.63
CA LYS A 1127 -18.28 18.69 -31.28
C LYS A 1127 -17.62 19.53 -32.37
N THR A 1128 -18.11 19.37 -33.60
CA THR A 1128 -17.45 19.90 -34.81
C THR A 1128 -18.14 21.13 -35.40
N GLY A 1129 -19.16 21.70 -34.74
CA GLY A 1129 -20.03 22.71 -35.32
C GLY A 1129 -21.08 22.15 -36.30
N THR A 1130 -21.08 20.83 -36.52
CA THR A 1130 -22.02 20.12 -37.39
C THR A 1130 -23.17 19.54 -36.55
N THR A 1131 -24.37 19.47 -37.15
CA THR A 1131 -25.53 18.81 -36.54
C THR A 1131 -25.45 17.29 -36.69
N TYR A 1132 -25.56 16.55 -35.59
CA TYR A 1132 -25.59 15.08 -35.54
C TYR A 1132 -26.94 14.56 -35.02
N GLN A 1133 -27.37 13.40 -35.51
CA GLN A 1133 -28.45 12.60 -34.93
C GLN A 1133 -27.85 11.56 -33.99
N ILE A 1134 -28.10 11.70 -32.69
CA ILE A 1134 -27.60 10.82 -31.64
C ILE A 1134 -28.66 9.78 -31.29
N SER A 1135 -28.36 8.50 -31.51
CA SER A 1135 -29.19 7.38 -31.04
C SER A 1135 -28.45 6.52 -30.04
N ALA A 1136 -29.20 5.76 -29.23
CA ALA A 1136 -28.63 4.85 -28.24
C ALA A 1136 -29.39 3.51 -28.25
N LYS A 1137 -28.68 2.40 -28.06
CA LYS A 1137 -29.28 1.06 -27.91
C LYS A 1137 -28.55 0.26 -26.83
N VAL A 1138 -29.18 -0.79 -26.30
CA VAL A 1138 -28.48 -1.74 -25.43
C VAL A 1138 -27.39 -2.44 -26.26
N GLN A 1139 -26.16 -2.46 -25.76
CA GLN A 1139 -25.03 -3.02 -26.49
C GLN A 1139 -25.29 -4.50 -26.81
N ASN A 1140 -24.96 -4.90 -28.04
CA ASN A 1140 -25.21 -6.24 -28.57
C ASN A 1140 -26.69 -6.66 -28.64
N SER A 1141 -27.63 -5.71 -28.54
CA SER A 1141 -29.08 -5.93 -28.68
C SER A 1141 -29.65 -5.16 -29.89
N ASN A 1142 -30.86 -5.53 -30.31
CA ASN A 1142 -31.68 -4.76 -31.25
C ASN A 1142 -32.59 -3.72 -30.55
N TYR A 1143 -32.54 -3.65 -29.21
CA TYR A 1143 -33.35 -2.72 -28.43
C TYR A 1143 -32.78 -1.30 -28.45
N VAL A 1144 -33.37 -0.44 -29.28
CA VAL A 1144 -33.11 1.00 -29.32
C VAL A 1144 -33.83 1.67 -28.15
N LEU A 1145 -33.14 2.55 -27.43
CA LEU A 1145 -33.72 3.27 -26.31
C LEU A 1145 -34.83 4.22 -26.78
N SER A 1146 -35.89 4.31 -25.98
CA SER A 1146 -36.98 5.24 -26.23
C SER A 1146 -36.46 6.68 -26.33
N TRP A 1147 -37.06 7.49 -27.20
CA TRP A 1147 -36.64 8.86 -27.55
C TRP A 1147 -35.32 8.99 -28.32
N SER A 1148 -34.79 7.89 -28.88
CA SER A 1148 -33.74 7.93 -29.90
C SER A 1148 -34.33 7.98 -31.33
N PRO A 1149 -33.70 8.70 -32.30
CA PRO A 1149 -32.56 9.61 -32.14
C PRO A 1149 -32.96 11.00 -31.62
N LYS A 1150 -31.99 11.75 -31.07
CA LYS A 1150 -32.09 13.19 -30.75
C LYS A 1150 -31.01 13.99 -31.47
N THR A 1151 -31.33 15.23 -31.82
CA THR A 1151 -30.40 16.15 -32.50
C THR A 1151 -29.37 16.75 -31.53
N LEU A 1152 -28.10 16.79 -31.93
CA LEU A 1152 -27.00 17.46 -31.25
C LEU A 1152 -26.32 18.45 -32.21
N ASN A 1153 -26.18 19.72 -31.82
CA ASN A 1153 -25.34 20.68 -32.54
C ASN A 1153 -24.45 21.42 -31.52
N CYS A 1154 -23.13 21.35 -31.73
CA CYS A 1154 -22.12 21.91 -30.84
C CYS A 1154 -21.20 22.86 -31.61
N PRO A 1155 -21.36 24.19 -31.50
CA PRO A 1155 -20.53 25.18 -32.18
C PRO A 1155 -19.03 25.05 -31.86
N VAL A 1156 -18.16 25.32 -32.84
CA VAL A 1156 -16.70 25.31 -32.65
C VAL A 1156 -16.20 26.54 -31.89
N GLY A 1157 -15.91 26.34 -30.61
CA GLY A 1157 -14.88 27.06 -29.83
C GLY A 1157 -15.28 28.39 -29.18
N SER A 1158 -15.44 28.38 -27.85
CA SER A 1158 -14.74 29.26 -26.87
C SER A 1158 -15.42 29.15 -25.49
N ARG A 1159 -14.62 28.84 -24.46
CA ARG A 1159 -14.96 28.74 -23.02
C ARG A 1159 -15.64 27.45 -22.54
N LEU A 1160 -14.81 26.61 -21.94
CA LEU A 1160 -15.19 25.81 -20.78
C LEU A 1160 -15.55 26.78 -19.64
N ASN A 1161 -16.84 27.08 -19.48
CA ASN A 1161 -17.34 27.40 -18.16
C ASN A 1161 -17.60 26.06 -17.48
N GLY A 1162 -16.86 25.78 -16.40
CA GLY A 1162 -17.36 24.87 -15.39
C GLY A 1162 -18.68 25.44 -14.88
N GLU A 1163 -19.73 24.64 -14.96
CA GLU A 1163 -21.03 25.04 -14.44
C GLU A 1163 -20.94 24.93 -12.91
N ASP A 1164 -21.18 26.06 -12.26
CA ASP A 1164 -21.27 26.24 -10.81
C ASP A 1164 -22.39 25.37 -10.21
N ASP A 1165 -22.03 24.32 -9.47
CA ASP A 1165 -22.95 23.60 -8.57
C ASP A 1165 -23.26 24.38 -7.27
N ALA A 1166 -23.17 25.72 -7.30
CA ALA A 1166 -23.30 26.57 -6.12
C ALA A 1166 -24.57 27.43 -6.04
N GLU A 1167 -25.53 27.32 -6.97
CA GLU A 1167 -26.67 28.27 -7.05
C GLU A 1167 -28.08 27.68 -6.97
N ASN A 1168 -28.28 26.49 -6.36
CA ASN A 1168 -29.61 25.91 -6.10
C ASN A 1168 -30.06 25.95 -4.62
N ALA A 1169 -29.53 26.88 -3.81
CA ALA A 1169 -29.92 27.04 -2.41
C ALA A 1169 -30.95 28.17 -2.14
N SER A 1170 -31.35 28.94 -3.16
CA SER A 1170 -32.35 30.02 -3.00
C SER A 1170 -33.63 29.69 -3.75
N GLY A 1171 -34.75 29.53 -3.05
CA GLY A 1171 -36.07 29.30 -3.61
C GLY A 1171 -36.65 30.50 -4.36
N LEU A 1172 -35.90 31.13 -5.28
CA LEU A 1172 -36.33 32.11 -6.28
C LEU A 1172 -35.69 31.76 -7.63
N THR A 1173 -36.48 31.22 -8.55
CA THR A 1173 -36.03 30.78 -9.88
C THR A 1173 -36.88 31.42 -10.98
N VAL A 1174 -36.33 31.56 -12.18
CA VAL A 1174 -37.03 32.18 -13.32
C VAL A 1174 -36.84 31.35 -14.58
N TRP A 1175 -37.92 31.12 -15.32
CA TRP A 1175 -37.90 30.34 -16.55
C TRP A 1175 -38.93 30.83 -17.59
N PRO A 1176 -38.60 30.85 -18.89
CA PRO A 1176 -37.26 30.64 -19.45
C PRO A 1176 -36.32 31.81 -19.15
N ASN A 1177 -35.01 31.55 -19.16
CA ASN A 1177 -33.96 32.58 -19.04
C ASN A 1177 -32.73 32.16 -19.88
N PRO A 1178 -32.45 32.81 -21.01
CA PRO A 1178 -33.10 34.02 -21.53
C PRO A 1178 -34.59 33.84 -21.88
N SER A 1179 -35.38 34.90 -21.77
CA SER A 1179 -36.81 34.97 -22.13
C SER A 1179 -37.01 35.88 -23.34
N ASN A 1180 -38.09 35.68 -24.10
CA ASN A 1180 -38.57 36.63 -25.12
C ASN A 1180 -39.50 37.71 -24.54
N GLY A 1181 -39.37 37.98 -23.24
CA GLY A 1181 -40.13 38.99 -22.50
C GLY A 1181 -41.37 38.43 -21.82
N THR A 1182 -41.66 37.13 -21.93
CA THR A 1182 -42.64 36.45 -21.06
C THR A 1182 -41.98 35.29 -20.33
N PHE A 1183 -42.12 35.24 -19.00
CA PHE A 1183 -41.45 34.27 -18.14
C PHE A 1183 -42.24 34.01 -16.86
N GLU A 1184 -41.94 32.91 -16.19
CA GLU A 1184 -42.46 32.57 -14.87
C GLU A 1184 -41.38 32.69 -13.82
N ILE A 1185 -41.76 33.25 -12.67
CA ILE A 1185 -40.94 33.40 -11.49
C ILE A 1185 -41.51 32.43 -10.46
N HIS A 1186 -40.72 31.46 -10.04
CA HIS A 1186 -41.10 30.50 -9.00
C HIS A 1186 -40.38 30.90 -7.71
N TYR A 1187 -41.10 30.98 -6.60
CA TYR A 1187 -40.52 31.40 -5.33
C TYR A 1187 -41.25 30.89 -4.11
N ASP A 1188 -40.56 30.70 -2.98
CA ASP A 1188 -41.19 30.31 -1.72
C ASP A 1188 -41.52 31.51 -0.82
N LEU A 1189 -42.75 31.54 -0.28
CA LEU A 1189 -43.13 32.46 0.80
C LEU A 1189 -43.18 31.69 2.14
N LYS A 1190 -42.42 32.13 3.15
CA LYS A 1190 -42.45 31.55 4.51
C LYS A 1190 -43.60 32.15 5.35
N ASP A 1191 -44.18 31.34 6.23
CA ASP A 1191 -45.39 31.60 7.03
C ASP A 1191 -45.52 33.04 7.59
N GLY A 1192 -46.32 33.84 6.86
CA GLY A 1192 -47.07 35.03 7.30
C GLY A 1192 -46.47 36.42 6.95
N LYS A 1193 -47.04 37.28 6.09
CA LYS A 1193 -48.24 37.23 5.21
C LYS A 1193 -48.12 38.18 3.97
N SER A 1194 -46.92 38.53 3.48
CA SER A 1194 -46.73 39.20 2.17
C SER A 1194 -45.24 39.39 1.81
N GLY A 1195 -44.92 39.37 0.52
CA GLY A 1195 -43.64 39.80 -0.04
C GLY A 1195 -43.87 40.78 -1.20
N GLU A 1196 -42.80 41.42 -1.68
CA GLU A 1196 -42.86 42.29 -2.85
C GLU A 1196 -41.93 41.73 -3.93
N LEU A 1197 -42.50 41.48 -5.11
CA LEU A 1197 -41.76 41.05 -6.29
C LEU A 1197 -41.56 42.25 -7.20
N SER A 1198 -40.31 42.66 -7.42
CA SER A 1198 -39.95 43.71 -8.36
C SER A 1198 -39.03 43.19 -9.46
N ILE A 1199 -39.06 43.84 -10.63
CA ILE A 1199 -38.15 43.58 -11.74
C ILE A 1199 -37.60 44.92 -12.19
N ILE A 1200 -36.29 45.07 -12.07
CA ILE A 1200 -35.57 46.30 -12.39
C ILE A 1200 -34.60 46.04 -13.55
N ASP A 1201 -34.36 47.02 -14.41
CA ASP A 1201 -33.32 46.93 -15.43
C ASP A 1201 -31.91 47.21 -14.87
N ALA A 1202 -30.88 47.00 -15.70
CA ALA A 1202 -29.48 47.22 -15.33
C ALA A 1202 -29.14 48.69 -14.95
N SER A 1203 -30.03 49.66 -15.25
CA SER A 1203 -29.88 51.07 -14.83
C SER A 1203 -30.58 51.37 -13.50
N GLY A 1204 -31.31 50.40 -12.94
CA GLY A 1204 -32.05 50.51 -11.69
C GLY A 1204 -33.50 51.01 -11.83
N ARG A 1205 -34.06 51.08 -13.05
CA ARG A 1205 -35.45 51.48 -13.30
C ARG A 1205 -36.40 50.29 -13.07
N ASP A 1206 -37.52 50.50 -12.37
CA ASP A 1206 -38.55 49.46 -12.15
C ASP A 1206 -39.45 49.25 -13.37
N TRP A 1207 -39.52 48.01 -13.84
CA TRP A 1207 -40.36 47.56 -14.96
C TRP A 1207 -41.60 46.79 -14.51
N TYR A 1208 -41.52 46.14 -13.34
CA TYR A 1208 -42.62 45.40 -12.76
C TYR A 1208 -42.50 45.43 -11.25
N ARG A 1209 -43.61 45.63 -10.54
CA ARG A 1209 -43.65 45.60 -9.08
C ARG A 1209 -45.02 45.15 -8.63
N LYS A 1210 -45.06 44.12 -7.77
CA LYS A 1210 -46.32 43.55 -7.30
C LYS A 1210 -46.16 43.00 -5.89
N SER A 1211 -47.11 43.33 -5.01
CA SER A 1211 -47.25 42.65 -3.72
C SER A 1211 -47.77 41.23 -3.94
N VAL A 1212 -47.09 40.24 -3.38
CA VAL A 1212 -47.37 38.81 -3.52
C VAL A 1212 -47.63 38.20 -2.14
N GLY A 1213 -48.58 37.26 -2.04
CA GLY A 1213 -48.98 36.61 -0.79
C GLY A 1213 -49.37 35.15 -0.99
N GLY A 1214 -49.17 34.32 0.02
CA GLY A 1214 -49.34 32.85 -0.01
C GLY A 1214 -48.40 32.16 0.99
N GLU A 1215 -48.55 30.84 1.16
CA GLU A 1215 -47.66 29.99 1.98
C GLU A 1215 -47.04 28.90 1.09
N GLY A 1216 -45.73 28.69 1.23
CA GLY A 1216 -44.98 27.71 0.44
C GLY A 1216 -44.71 28.14 -1.01
N PRO A 1217 -44.52 27.18 -1.94
CA PRO A 1217 -44.07 27.48 -3.30
C PRO A 1217 -45.11 28.21 -4.13
N GLN A 1218 -44.72 29.35 -4.67
CA GLN A 1218 -45.52 30.23 -5.51
C GLN A 1218 -44.96 30.29 -6.94
N ARG A 1219 -45.83 30.64 -7.88
CA ARG A 1219 -45.47 30.92 -9.27
C ARG A 1219 -46.15 32.19 -9.73
N GLN A 1220 -45.39 33.08 -10.37
CA GLN A 1220 -45.91 34.31 -10.96
C GLN A 1220 -45.42 34.43 -12.40
N ARG A 1221 -46.35 34.37 -13.34
CA ARG A 1221 -46.07 34.68 -14.74
C ARG A 1221 -46.03 36.20 -14.94
N VAL A 1222 -45.02 36.68 -15.67
CA VAL A 1222 -44.80 38.09 -15.97
C VAL A 1222 -44.51 38.25 -17.46
N SER A 1223 -45.04 39.30 -18.06
CA SER A 1223 -44.75 39.70 -19.43
C SER A 1223 -44.34 41.18 -19.44
N LEU A 1224 -43.15 41.47 -19.97
CA LEU A 1224 -42.58 42.80 -20.10
C LEU A 1224 -42.46 43.13 -21.59
N ALA A 1225 -43.47 43.81 -22.14
CA ALA A 1225 -43.48 44.22 -23.54
C ALA A 1225 -42.44 45.32 -23.78
N GLY A 1226 -41.62 45.19 -24.82
CA GLY A 1226 -40.58 46.15 -25.20
C GLY A 1226 -39.31 46.10 -24.33
N ALA A 1227 -39.15 45.06 -23.51
CA ALA A 1227 -37.96 44.90 -22.67
C ALA A 1227 -36.88 44.12 -23.43
N ASP A 1228 -35.66 44.67 -23.51
CA ASP A 1228 -34.49 44.02 -24.12
C ASP A 1228 -33.26 44.29 -23.24
N GLY A 1229 -32.45 43.25 -23.00
CA GLY A 1229 -31.29 43.29 -22.12
C GLY A 1229 -31.47 42.58 -20.76
N ILE A 1230 -30.67 42.99 -19.78
CA ILE A 1230 -30.56 42.32 -18.48
C ILE A 1230 -31.46 42.99 -17.44
N PHE A 1231 -32.29 42.18 -16.79
CA PHE A 1231 -33.17 42.58 -15.70
C PHE A 1231 -32.86 41.78 -14.44
N LEU A 1232 -33.11 42.38 -13.28
CA LEU A 1232 -32.98 41.76 -11.97
C LEU A 1232 -34.37 41.63 -11.34
N ILE A 1233 -34.75 40.40 -11.03
CA ILE A 1233 -35.96 40.07 -10.28
C ILE A 1233 -35.59 40.07 -8.81
N GLN A 1234 -36.28 40.85 -8.00
CA GLN A 1234 -36.10 40.88 -6.55
C GLN A 1234 -37.37 40.43 -5.85
N LEU A 1235 -37.25 39.48 -4.92
CA LEU A 1235 -38.29 39.14 -3.98
C LEU A 1235 -37.87 39.61 -2.58
N ARG A 1236 -38.57 40.60 -2.06
CA ARG A 1236 -38.35 41.12 -0.70
C ARG A 1236 -39.39 40.56 0.26
N GLN A 1237 -38.92 39.94 1.34
CA GLN A 1237 -39.73 39.42 2.46
C GLN A 1237 -39.15 39.95 3.78
N GLY A 1238 -39.76 40.99 4.35
CA GLY A 1238 -39.21 41.67 5.53
C GLY A 1238 -37.84 42.29 5.24
N LYS A 1239 -36.80 41.88 6.01
CA LYS A 1239 -35.40 42.32 5.81
C LYS A 1239 -34.63 41.48 4.77
N THR A 1240 -35.21 40.39 4.29
CA THR A 1240 -34.56 39.46 3.36
C THR A 1240 -34.89 39.87 1.94
N VAL A 1241 -33.87 39.98 1.08
CA VAL A 1241 -34.04 40.22 -0.35
C VAL A 1241 -33.35 39.10 -1.11
N GLN A 1242 -34.11 38.38 -1.94
CA GLN A 1242 -33.58 37.42 -2.89
C GLN A 1242 -33.57 38.04 -4.28
N ASN A 1243 -32.51 37.80 -5.04
CA ASN A 1243 -32.35 38.36 -6.38
C ASN A 1243 -32.13 37.23 -7.38
N LYS A 1244 -32.73 37.33 -8.56
CA LYS A 1244 -32.43 36.46 -9.70
C LYS A 1244 -32.34 37.28 -10.98
N LYS A 1245 -31.29 37.07 -11.76
CA LYS A 1245 -31.12 37.75 -13.05
C LYS A 1245 -31.96 37.07 -14.12
N ILE A 1246 -32.63 37.84 -14.96
CA ILE A 1246 -33.23 37.38 -16.21
C ILE A 1246 -32.66 38.19 -17.39
N VAL A 1247 -32.34 37.51 -18.47
CA VAL A 1247 -32.01 38.12 -19.76
C VAL A 1247 -33.26 38.09 -20.61
N ILE A 1248 -33.69 39.23 -21.12
CA ILE A 1248 -34.81 39.33 -22.05
C ILE A 1248 -34.26 39.74 -23.40
N ASN A 1249 -34.56 38.97 -24.44
CA ASN A 1249 -34.21 39.29 -25.83
C ASN A 1249 -35.51 39.31 -26.64
N GLN A 1250 -36.02 40.49 -26.98
CA GLN A 1250 -37.24 40.66 -27.80
C GLN A 1250 -36.95 40.85 -29.27
#